data_AF-A0A7W0NB86-F1
#
_entry.id   AF-A0A7W0NB86-F1
#
_cell.length_a   1.000
_cell.length_b   1.000
_cell.length_c   1.000
_cell.angle_alpha   90.00
_cell.angle_beta   90.00
_cell.angle_gamma   90.00
#
_symmetry.space_group_name_H-M   'P 1'
#
loop_
_entity.id
_entity.type
_entity.pdbx_description
1 polymer ?
#
loop_
_entity_poly.entity_id
_entity_poly.type
_entity_poly.pdbx_seq_one_letter_code
_entity_poly.pdbx_strand_id
1 'polypeptide(L)'
;MLGDLPQTNRDQLALLLERAANQISGSAALRDGARGAASGLRAGGESAVQSLTVFGDSIVGTETDLASEVLYQSLARTDYYILSSNRVSSAVPHLPWRYPVQIKFYELLRSEALGFHLVAEFTNYPRLGPIEFADDSADESFLNYDHPHVWIYEKRDLVTEARYAELMAGATTQQVSPTRQAPEPSILLETPVGELPIVDDARWSASLTHNSIAAVFIWIALLFILQLAGWPIAVLLMGRFVDGGWGFARLITILVAGYIVWIGASLEVIQFRAIWAWIAIIAVSSLGWVLFWRDRGRTWGDSQNRRGLRVAFIGELVFWGIFGLFLFYRFLNPDSWHPTWGGEKPMEFAHLNAILRSAHFPPFDPWYSGGYINYYYYGIYLVAFCLKLTGIPSEIAFNLAQPTIMGLLASGGYSLSATLAHHMSLRRGFAVLGGFLGVIFLSLLGNLDSFTKLLTKSPGPIADPFGFWTWSGSRTISGAITEFPYFTGLYADLHAHVVALPVTVLALALAYSLATGAREIALVISRPLRVPGEIVRVVGRLLLLALTLGSLSVSNIWDVPTYFAVSGAALLIGTRQIRSLLVRVALTGALTIAMGLAAYVLFFPFFQHFVTLFGSLGRVREPTSFWEFSNHLGGLIAVVVLGLIVVTLSTGVTPRLSRQPLVPLALLGFILAARLLQIEGLSALDGVLAAAVVALVTFVLYAATWTTPSRSLDFGVTLPAGRLLITIGFAMAVICVALGQTTLAILLALALSAGWVSLQKTTVAARFVAVMVAAAAFVGAGVELVFLAD
;
A
#
# COMPACT_ATOMS: atom_id res chain seq x y z
N MET A 1 18.21 -10.53 31.20
CA MET A 1 17.60 -9.76 32.32
C MET A 1 17.57 -10.52 33.65
N LEU A 2 17.00 -11.73 33.75
CA LEU A 2 16.90 -12.43 35.05
C LEU A 2 18.25 -12.98 35.59
N GLY A 3 19.17 -13.38 34.69
CA GLY A 3 20.51 -13.86 35.08
C GLY A 3 21.40 -12.78 35.72
N ASP A 4 21.21 -11.52 35.33
CA ASP A 4 22.02 -10.35 35.75
C ASP A 4 21.40 -9.56 36.91
N LEU A 5 20.30 -10.05 37.50
CA LEU A 5 19.71 -9.43 38.67
C LEU A 5 20.73 -9.39 39.83
N PRO A 6 20.85 -8.25 40.55
CA PRO A 6 21.63 -8.18 41.76
C PRO A 6 21.25 -9.30 42.72
N GLN A 7 22.24 -9.91 43.38
CA GLN A 7 22.03 -11.09 44.22
C GLN A 7 20.96 -10.86 45.31
N THR A 8 20.93 -9.66 45.89
CA THR A 8 19.90 -9.23 46.85
C THR A 8 18.48 -9.33 46.32
N ASN A 9 18.25 -9.02 45.04
CA ASN A 9 16.94 -9.06 44.42
C ASN A 9 16.54 -10.51 44.10
N ARG A 10 17.51 -11.33 43.67
CA ARG A 10 17.28 -12.78 43.46
C ARG A 10 16.94 -13.49 44.76
N ASP A 11 17.62 -13.14 45.85
CA ASP A 11 17.36 -13.72 47.18
C ASP A 11 15.98 -13.33 47.72
N GLN A 12 15.55 -12.07 47.52
CA GLN A 12 14.20 -11.64 47.86
C GLN A 12 13.15 -12.39 47.04
N LEU A 13 13.37 -12.55 45.73
CA LEU A 13 12.44 -13.25 44.85
C LEU A 13 12.36 -14.75 45.19
N ALA A 14 13.49 -15.39 45.49
CA ALA A 14 13.55 -16.76 45.96
C ALA A 14 12.78 -16.96 47.28
N LEU A 15 12.90 -16.01 48.22
CA LEU A 15 12.16 -16.04 49.48
C LEU A 15 10.64 -15.93 49.26
N LEU A 16 10.20 -15.10 48.31
CA LEU A 16 8.79 -14.98 47.95
C LEU A 16 8.25 -16.28 47.34
N LEU A 17 9.02 -16.92 46.46
CA LEU A 17 8.65 -18.20 45.84
C LEU A 17 8.61 -19.34 46.87
N GLU A 18 9.51 -19.39 47.85
CA GLU A 18 9.44 -20.36 48.94
C GLU A 18 8.21 -20.16 49.83
N ARG A 19 7.84 -18.90 50.12
CA ARG A 19 6.62 -18.59 50.86
C ARG A 19 5.37 -19.00 50.07
N ALA A 20 5.34 -18.72 48.77
CA ALA A 20 4.27 -19.12 47.89
C ALA A 20 4.14 -20.66 47.81
N ALA A 21 5.27 -21.38 47.68
CA ALA A 21 5.29 -22.84 47.68
C ALA A 21 4.64 -23.42 48.94
N ASN A 22 4.91 -22.84 50.11
CA ASN A 22 4.34 -23.31 51.38
C ASN A 22 2.83 -23.01 51.51
N GLN A 23 2.28 -22.12 50.67
CA GLN A 23 0.84 -21.80 50.63
C GLN A 23 0.09 -22.61 49.57
N ILE A 24 0.77 -23.24 48.61
CA ILE A 24 0.16 -24.06 47.57
C ILE A 24 -0.24 -25.43 48.14
N SER A 25 -1.53 -25.64 48.41
CA SER A 25 -2.08 -26.90 48.91
C SER A 25 -2.57 -27.85 47.81
N GLY A 26 -3.04 -27.32 46.68
CA GLY A 26 -3.74 -28.06 45.62
C GLY A 26 -2.91 -28.53 44.41
N SER A 27 -1.59 -28.36 44.40
CA SER A 27 -0.75 -28.93 43.34
C SER A 27 0.68 -29.18 43.81
N ALA A 28 1.10 -30.45 43.76
CA ALA A 28 2.48 -30.84 44.07
C ALA A 28 3.46 -30.32 43.03
N ALA A 29 3.09 -30.31 41.75
CA ALA A 29 3.92 -29.82 40.64
C ALA A 29 4.24 -28.32 40.77
N LEU A 30 3.24 -27.48 41.09
CA LEU A 30 3.44 -26.05 41.37
C LEU A 30 4.32 -25.83 42.60
N ARG A 31 4.10 -26.61 43.66
CA ARG A 31 4.86 -26.50 44.91
C ARG A 31 6.34 -26.82 44.67
N ASP A 32 6.62 -27.90 43.96
CA ASP A 32 7.99 -28.35 43.69
C ASP A 32 8.66 -27.47 42.62
N GLY A 33 7.91 -27.01 41.61
CA GLY A 33 8.35 -26.02 40.63
C GLY A 33 8.73 -24.68 41.28
N ALA A 34 7.91 -24.18 42.22
CA ALA A 34 8.20 -22.93 42.95
C ALA A 34 9.48 -23.06 43.79
N ARG A 35 9.70 -24.22 44.41
CA ARG A 35 10.92 -24.52 45.17
C ARG A 35 12.14 -24.66 44.26
N GLY A 36 11.98 -25.27 43.09
CA GLY A 36 13.03 -25.39 42.06
C GLY A 36 13.41 -24.03 41.46
N ALA A 37 12.43 -23.14 41.23
CA ALA A 37 12.69 -21.77 40.80
C ALA A 37 13.42 -20.96 41.88
N ALA A 38 13.03 -21.11 43.15
CA ALA A 38 13.71 -20.46 44.27
C ALA A 38 15.18 -20.90 44.42
N SER A 39 15.47 -22.19 44.24
CA SER A 39 16.85 -22.70 44.28
C SER A 39 17.66 -22.24 43.07
N GLY A 40 17.08 -22.26 41.86
CA GLY A 40 17.71 -21.77 40.64
C GLY A 40 18.05 -20.28 40.70
N LEU A 41 17.16 -19.46 41.27
CA LEU A 41 17.39 -18.03 41.49
C LEU A 41 18.59 -17.74 42.42
N ARG A 42 18.78 -18.57 43.45
CA ARG A 42 19.94 -18.46 44.36
C ARG A 42 21.24 -18.90 43.69
N ALA A 43 21.17 -19.87 42.77
CA ALA A 43 22.33 -20.31 41.98
C ALA A 43 22.77 -19.27 40.93
N GLY A 44 21.82 -18.52 40.37
CA GLY A 44 22.09 -17.45 39.39
C GLY A 44 22.41 -17.95 37.98
N GLY A 45 22.66 -17.02 37.06
CA GLY A 45 23.03 -17.34 35.67
C GLY A 45 21.93 -18.07 34.87
N GLU A 46 22.32 -18.98 33.98
CA GLU A 46 21.39 -19.78 33.15
C GLU A 46 20.46 -20.67 33.97
N SER A 47 20.91 -21.17 35.13
CA SER A 47 20.08 -21.99 36.02
C SER A 47 18.88 -21.21 36.55
N ALA A 48 19.02 -19.90 36.81
CA ALA A 48 17.92 -19.07 37.26
C ALA A 48 16.85 -18.89 36.17
N VAL A 49 17.29 -18.72 34.92
CA VAL A 49 16.40 -18.56 33.77
C VAL A 49 15.67 -19.87 33.49
N GLN A 50 16.39 -20.99 33.41
CA GLN A 50 15.81 -22.29 33.12
C GLN A 50 14.81 -22.73 34.18
N SER A 51 15.13 -22.57 35.48
CA SER A 51 14.21 -22.96 36.56
C SER A 51 12.95 -22.08 36.62
N LEU A 52 13.05 -20.79 36.25
CA LEU A 52 11.89 -19.91 36.16
C LEU A 52 11.01 -20.20 34.94
N THR A 53 11.61 -20.55 33.80
CA THR A 53 10.87 -20.99 32.61
C THR A 53 10.11 -22.28 32.91
N VAL A 54 10.78 -23.28 33.48
CA VAL A 54 10.15 -24.55 33.89
C VAL A 54 9.04 -24.31 34.91
N PHE A 55 9.22 -23.38 35.85
CA PHE A 55 8.16 -23.00 36.79
C PHE A 55 6.99 -22.28 36.11
N GLY A 56 7.26 -21.37 35.18
CA GLY A 56 6.24 -20.72 34.35
C GLY A 56 5.41 -21.73 33.56
N ASP A 57 6.07 -22.69 32.91
CA ASP A 57 5.42 -23.79 32.19
C ASP A 57 4.61 -24.67 33.15
N SER A 58 5.12 -24.91 34.37
CA SER A 58 4.38 -25.64 35.39
C SER A 58 3.13 -24.92 35.87
N ILE A 59 3.14 -23.57 35.96
CA ILE A 59 1.97 -22.76 36.32
C ILE A 59 0.88 -22.94 35.26
N VAL A 60 1.24 -22.83 33.98
CA VAL A 60 0.30 -22.98 32.85
C VAL A 60 -0.24 -24.41 32.80
N GLY A 61 0.61 -25.44 32.94
CA GLY A 61 0.17 -26.84 33.01
C GLY A 61 -0.69 -27.15 34.24
N THR A 62 -0.46 -26.46 35.36
CA THR A 62 -1.34 -26.60 36.52
C THR A 62 -2.66 -25.87 36.41
N GLU A 63 -2.83 -24.86 35.56
CA GLU A 63 -4.17 -24.32 35.31
C GLU A 63 -5.09 -25.37 34.68
N THR A 64 -4.56 -26.19 33.75
CA THR A 64 -5.31 -27.29 33.13
C THR A 64 -5.50 -28.47 34.07
N ASP A 65 -4.46 -28.88 34.80
CA ASP A 65 -4.57 -29.98 35.77
C ASP A 65 -5.49 -29.63 36.94
N LEU A 66 -5.38 -28.42 37.50
CA LEU A 66 -6.25 -27.92 38.56
C LEU A 66 -7.70 -27.78 38.07
N ALA A 67 -7.91 -27.27 36.85
CA ALA A 67 -9.26 -27.19 36.27
C ALA A 67 -9.89 -28.58 36.14
N SER A 68 -9.13 -29.57 35.66
CA SER A 68 -9.58 -30.97 35.53
C SER A 68 -9.89 -31.59 36.90
N GLU A 69 -9.01 -31.40 37.89
CA GLU A 69 -9.21 -31.90 39.26
C GLU A 69 -10.43 -31.26 39.95
N VAL A 70 -10.59 -29.94 39.82
CA VAL A 70 -11.74 -29.21 40.37
C VAL A 70 -13.05 -29.68 39.73
N LEU A 71 -13.06 -29.94 38.41
CA LEU A 71 -14.21 -30.50 37.72
C LEU A 71 -14.56 -31.88 38.28
N TYR A 72 -13.60 -32.78 38.41
CA TYR A 72 -13.84 -34.12 38.95
C TYR A 72 -14.35 -34.10 40.40
N GLN A 73 -13.71 -33.32 41.27
CA GLN A 73 -14.12 -33.13 42.67
C GLN A 73 -15.52 -32.51 42.79
N SER A 74 -15.93 -31.69 41.82
CA SER A 74 -17.28 -31.15 41.75
C SER A 74 -18.28 -32.23 41.35
N LEU A 75 -18.00 -32.97 40.27
CA LEU A 75 -18.84 -34.09 39.82
C LEU A 75 -19.05 -35.16 40.90
N ALA A 76 -18.01 -35.49 41.67
CA ALA A 76 -18.09 -36.46 42.76
C ALA A 76 -19.15 -36.08 43.81
N ARG A 77 -19.30 -34.78 44.09
CA ARG A 77 -20.23 -34.24 45.11
C ARG A 77 -21.58 -33.81 44.55
N THR A 78 -21.77 -33.90 43.23
CA THR A 78 -22.97 -33.44 42.53
C THR A 78 -23.82 -34.62 42.08
N ASP A 79 -25.12 -34.61 42.36
CA ASP A 79 -26.03 -35.67 41.92
C ASP A 79 -26.70 -35.34 40.58
N TYR A 80 -26.86 -34.05 40.26
CA TYR A 80 -27.41 -33.57 38.99
C TYR A 80 -26.55 -32.45 38.40
N TYR A 81 -26.18 -32.57 37.12
CA TYR A 81 -25.51 -31.51 36.37
C TYR A 81 -26.52 -30.87 35.40
N ILE A 82 -26.81 -29.59 35.60
CA ILE A 82 -27.80 -28.84 34.82
C ILE A 82 -27.08 -27.86 33.90
N LEU A 83 -27.22 -28.05 32.59
CA LEU A 83 -26.89 -27.04 31.59
C LEU A 83 -28.12 -26.17 31.37
N SER A 84 -28.15 -24.97 31.97
CA SER A 84 -29.28 -24.04 31.83
C SER A 84 -29.34 -23.30 30.50
N SER A 85 -28.28 -23.40 29.68
CA SER A 85 -28.22 -22.91 28.30
C SER A 85 -27.03 -23.57 27.58
N ASN A 86 -27.01 -23.51 26.25
CA ASN A 86 -25.86 -23.97 25.46
C ASN A 86 -24.68 -22.98 25.46
N ARG A 87 -24.88 -21.71 25.83
CA ARG A 87 -23.91 -20.58 25.78
C ARG A 87 -22.45 -20.95 26.04
N VAL A 88 -22.16 -21.56 27.18
CA VAL A 88 -20.77 -21.89 27.54
C VAL A 88 -20.26 -23.06 26.70
N SER A 89 -21.10 -24.08 26.51
CA SER A 89 -20.75 -25.28 25.73
C SER A 89 -20.69 -25.05 24.22
N SER A 90 -21.29 -23.97 23.69
CA SER A 90 -21.19 -23.51 22.29
C SER A 90 -20.00 -22.59 22.08
N ALA A 91 -19.73 -21.66 23.01
CA ALA A 91 -18.65 -20.69 22.87
C ALA A 91 -17.25 -21.31 23.05
N VAL A 92 -17.10 -22.20 24.03
CA VAL A 92 -15.80 -22.78 24.43
C VAL A 92 -15.07 -23.52 23.29
N PRO A 93 -15.73 -24.34 22.45
CA PRO A 93 -15.10 -24.97 21.27
C PRO A 93 -14.49 -24.01 20.25
N HIS A 94 -14.90 -22.74 20.22
CA HIS A 94 -14.31 -21.72 19.34
C HIS A 94 -12.98 -21.15 19.87
N LEU A 95 -12.56 -21.56 21.08
CA LEU A 95 -11.34 -21.11 21.76
C LEU A 95 -10.47 -22.31 22.22
N PRO A 96 -10.10 -23.25 21.33
CA PRO A 96 -9.40 -24.48 21.71
C PRO A 96 -8.00 -24.27 22.30
N TRP A 97 -7.34 -23.17 21.93
CA TRP A 97 -6.04 -22.78 22.50
C TRP A 97 -6.14 -22.32 23.96
N ARG A 98 -7.35 -22.05 24.47
CA ARG A 98 -7.57 -21.50 25.82
C ARG A 98 -8.30 -22.46 26.77
N TYR A 99 -9.18 -23.31 26.25
CA TYR A 99 -10.08 -24.13 27.07
C TYR A 99 -10.09 -25.63 26.70
N PRO A 100 -8.94 -26.29 26.54
CA PRO A 100 -8.89 -27.69 26.09
C PRO A 100 -9.57 -28.66 27.06
N VAL A 101 -9.44 -28.41 28.37
CA VAL A 101 -10.06 -29.21 29.44
C VAL A 101 -11.58 -29.10 29.43
N GLN A 102 -12.13 -27.90 29.25
CA GLN A 102 -13.58 -27.65 29.25
C GLN A 102 -14.24 -28.18 27.98
N ILE A 103 -13.58 -28.08 26.82
CA ILE A 103 -14.03 -28.72 25.58
C ILE A 103 -14.15 -30.23 25.82
N LYS A 104 -13.09 -30.85 26.35
CA LYS A 104 -13.09 -32.29 26.57
C LYS A 104 -14.13 -32.73 27.59
N PHE A 105 -14.33 -31.95 28.64
CA PHE A 105 -15.39 -32.19 29.62
C PHE A 105 -16.78 -32.23 28.97
N TYR A 106 -17.14 -31.25 28.14
CA TYR A 106 -18.45 -31.22 27.48
C TYR A 106 -18.64 -32.36 26.46
N GLU A 107 -17.58 -32.77 25.77
CA GLU A 107 -17.60 -33.97 24.91
C GLU A 107 -17.94 -35.23 25.72
N LEU A 108 -17.26 -35.43 26.86
CA LEU A 108 -17.44 -36.59 27.71
C LEU A 108 -18.80 -36.57 28.44
N LEU A 109 -19.30 -35.39 28.80
CA LEU A 109 -20.64 -35.23 29.39
C LEU A 109 -21.74 -35.59 28.38
N ARG A 110 -21.68 -35.06 27.14
CA ARG A 110 -22.67 -35.33 26.09
C ARG A 110 -22.66 -36.78 25.60
N SER A 111 -21.51 -37.43 25.64
CA SER A 111 -21.38 -38.86 25.32
C SER A 111 -21.72 -39.78 26.50
N GLU A 112 -22.12 -39.21 27.65
CA GLU A 112 -22.38 -39.91 28.92
C GLU A 112 -21.17 -40.68 29.49
N ALA A 113 -19.98 -40.50 28.90
CA ALA A 113 -18.75 -41.19 29.26
C ALA A 113 -18.22 -40.83 30.67
N LEU A 114 -18.78 -39.81 31.31
CA LEU A 114 -18.49 -39.42 32.70
C LEU A 114 -19.34 -40.17 33.73
N GLY A 115 -20.35 -40.96 33.33
CA GLY A 115 -21.31 -41.57 34.27
C GLY A 115 -22.48 -40.67 34.68
N PHE A 116 -22.64 -39.57 33.96
CA PHE A 116 -23.79 -38.65 34.03
C PHE A 116 -24.67 -38.90 32.80
N HIS A 117 -25.93 -39.25 33.02
CA HIS A 117 -26.88 -39.62 31.97
C HIS A 117 -27.94 -38.55 31.77
N LEU A 118 -28.30 -38.26 30.52
CA LEU A 118 -29.33 -37.28 30.24
C LEU A 118 -30.70 -37.81 30.70
N VAL A 119 -31.35 -37.11 31.63
CA VAL A 119 -32.66 -37.51 32.19
C VAL A 119 -33.79 -36.58 31.80
N ALA A 120 -33.49 -35.33 31.43
CA ALA A 120 -34.47 -34.40 30.91
C ALA A 120 -33.83 -33.37 29.98
N GLU A 121 -34.59 -32.95 28.98
CA GLU A 121 -34.24 -31.92 28.00
C GLU A 121 -35.46 -31.00 27.82
N PHE A 122 -35.23 -29.70 27.87
CA PHE A 122 -36.27 -28.70 27.69
C PHE A 122 -35.84 -27.70 26.62
N THR A 123 -36.74 -27.46 25.67
CA THR A 123 -36.60 -26.46 24.60
C THR A 123 -37.84 -25.57 24.58
N ASN A 124 -37.66 -24.32 24.14
CA ASN A 124 -38.76 -23.38 23.95
C ASN A 124 -38.60 -22.66 22.61
N TYR A 125 -38.70 -23.43 21.53
CA TYR A 125 -38.51 -22.89 20.19
C TYR A 125 -39.62 -21.91 19.79
N PRO A 126 -39.29 -20.85 19.03
CA PRO A 126 -40.29 -19.91 18.54
C PRO A 126 -41.31 -20.62 17.63
N ARG A 127 -42.58 -20.22 17.77
CA ARG A 127 -43.71 -20.84 17.06
C ARG A 127 -44.51 -19.80 16.27
N LEU A 128 -44.93 -20.19 15.07
CA LEU A 128 -45.94 -19.48 14.29
C LEU A 128 -47.13 -20.43 14.04
N GLY A 129 -48.13 -20.36 14.91
CA GLY A 129 -49.24 -21.32 14.90
C GLY A 129 -48.74 -22.74 15.24
N PRO A 130 -49.03 -23.77 14.41
CA PRO A 130 -48.56 -25.13 14.65
C PRO A 130 -47.11 -25.39 14.19
N ILE A 131 -46.44 -24.40 13.57
CA ILE A 131 -45.09 -24.55 13.02
C ILE A 131 -44.08 -24.07 14.06
N GLU A 132 -43.13 -24.93 14.39
CA GLU A 132 -42.03 -24.68 15.33
C GLU A 132 -40.72 -24.47 14.55
N PHE A 133 -39.92 -23.47 14.94
CA PHE A 133 -38.64 -23.16 14.29
C PHE A 133 -37.50 -23.48 15.25
N ALA A 134 -36.75 -24.56 14.98
CA ALA A 134 -35.53 -24.85 15.73
C ALA A 134 -34.48 -23.77 15.43
N ASP A 135 -34.11 -22.99 16.46
CA ASP A 135 -33.18 -21.87 16.35
C ASP A 135 -31.83 -22.15 17.02
N ASP A 136 -31.48 -23.40 17.33
CA ASP A 136 -30.25 -23.79 18.05
C ASP A 136 -28.94 -23.26 17.42
N SER A 137 -28.97 -22.92 16.13
CA SER A 137 -27.83 -22.34 15.39
C SER A 137 -27.85 -20.81 15.27
N ALA A 138 -28.80 -20.12 15.91
CA ALA A 138 -28.91 -18.67 15.91
C ALA A 138 -27.86 -18.01 16.83
N ASP A 139 -27.68 -16.69 16.70
CA ASP A 139 -26.75 -15.93 17.52
C ASP A 139 -27.09 -16.05 19.02
N GLU A 140 -26.07 -16.16 19.87
CA GLU A 140 -26.22 -16.31 21.32
C GLU A 140 -27.01 -15.17 21.99
N SER A 141 -27.03 -13.99 21.37
CA SER A 141 -27.80 -12.82 21.83
C SER A 141 -29.31 -13.03 21.68
N PHE A 142 -29.74 -13.95 20.81
CA PHE A 142 -31.15 -14.25 20.51
C PHE A 142 -31.67 -15.45 21.31
N LEU A 143 -30.80 -16.44 21.59
CA LEU A 143 -31.20 -17.71 22.24
C LEU A 143 -31.24 -17.64 23.76
N ASN A 144 -30.19 -17.09 24.38
CA ASN A 144 -29.93 -17.32 25.80
C ASN A 144 -30.88 -16.60 26.77
N TYR A 145 -31.65 -15.62 26.28
CA TYR A 145 -32.58 -14.86 27.10
C TYR A 145 -34.04 -15.33 26.94
N ASP A 146 -34.46 -15.66 25.71
CA ASP A 146 -35.86 -15.96 25.41
C ASP A 146 -36.11 -17.47 25.19
N HIS A 147 -35.17 -18.21 24.61
CA HIS A 147 -35.33 -19.62 24.22
C HIS A 147 -34.15 -20.52 24.69
N PRO A 148 -33.82 -20.57 26.00
CA PRO A 148 -32.68 -21.36 26.46
C PRO A 148 -32.94 -22.86 26.29
N HIS A 149 -31.96 -23.56 25.69
CA HIS A 149 -31.95 -25.01 25.64
C HIS A 149 -31.35 -25.57 26.94
N VAL A 150 -32.15 -26.32 27.69
CA VAL A 150 -31.77 -26.86 29.01
C VAL A 150 -31.59 -28.37 28.95
N TRP A 151 -30.47 -28.87 29.47
CA TRP A 151 -30.22 -30.30 29.66
C TRP A 151 -29.97 -30.61 31.14
N ILE A 152 -30.60 -31.68 31.64
CA ILE A 152 -30.40 -32.17 33.00
C ILE A 152 -29.79 -33.56 32.94
N TYR A 153 -28.59 -33.71 33.49
CA TYR A 153 -27.89 -34.98 33.61
C TYR A 153 -27.91 -35.46 35.06
N GLU A 154 -28.22 -36.74 35.27
CA GLU A 154 -28.20 -37.40 36.58
C GLU A 154 -26.94 -38.27 36.73
N LYS A 155 -26.25 -38.17 37.86
CA LYS A 155 -25.13 -39.04 38.21
C LYS A 155 -25.66 -40.43 38.57
N ARG A 156 -25.25 -41.45 37.83
CA ARG A 156 -25.56 -42.85 38.16
C ARG A 156 -24.31 -43.61 38.57
N ASP A 157 -23.37 -43.72 37.63
CA ASP A 157 -22.15 -44.50 37.78
C ASP A 157 -20.94 -43.64 37.42
N LEU A 158 -20.62 -42.66 38.27
CA LEU A 158 -19.47 -41.78 38.05
C LEU A 158 -18.19 -42.60 37.85
N VAL A 159 -17.49 -42.32 36.74
CA VAL A 159 -16.23 -42.99 36.42
C VAL A 159 -15.20 -42.78 37.54
N THR A 160 -14.39 -43.81 37.80
CA THR A 160 -13.29 -43.71 38.78
C THR A 160 -12.31 -42.60 38.40
N GLU A 161 -11.64 -42.00 39.38
CA GLU A 161 -10.68 -40.92 39.16
C GLU A 161 -9.56 -41.29 38.19
N ALA A 162 -9.05 -42.53 38.27
CA ALA A 162 -8.06 -43.05 37.33
C ALA A 162 -8.59 -43.09 35.88
N ARG A 163 -9.83 -43.52 35.68
CA ARG A 163 -10.47 -43.54 34.35
C ARG A 163 -10.78 -42.14 33.85
N TYR A 164 -11.18 -41.22 34.73
CA TYR A 164 -11.38 -39.81 34.39
C TYR A 164 -10.07 -39.16 33.93
N ALA A 165 -8.97 -39.38 34.66
CA ALA A 165 -7.65 -38.87 34.30
C ALA A 165 -7.20 -39.41 32.93
N GLU A 166 -7.45 -40.69 32.62
CA GLU A 166 -7.16 -41.27 31.31
C GLU A 166 -7.95 -40.60 30.17
N LEU A 167 -9.24 -40.34 30.38
CA LEU A 167 -10.11 -39.67 29.41
C LEU A 167 -9.72 -38.19 29.18
N MET A 168 -9.16 -37.54 30.19
CA MET A 168 -8.74 -36.13 30.17
C MET A 168 -7.27 -35.92 29.77
N ALA A 169 -6.44 -36.98 29.75
CA ALA A 169 -4.99 -36.89 29.55
C ALA A 169 -4.57 -36.12 28.28
N GLY A 170 -5.31 -36.29 27.18
CA GLY A 170 -5.03 -35.57 25.93
C GLY A 170 -5.41 -34.09 25.96
N ALA A 171 -6.23 -33.65 26.91
CA ALA A 171 -6.65 -32.26 27.07
C ALA A 171 -5.83 -31.53 28.12
N THR A 172 -5.42 -32.21 29.20
CA THR A 172 -4.57 -31.63 30.26
C THR A 172 -3.13 -31.41 29.83
N THR A 173 -2.67 -32.14 28.80
CA THR A 173 -1.33 -31.99 28.21
C THR A 173 -1.24 -30.92 27.11
N GLN A 174 -2.36 -30.30 26.73
CA GLN A 174 -2.36 -29.23 25.73
C GLN A 174 -1.86 -27.91 26.33
N GLN A 175 -0.99 -27.23 25.59
CA GLN A 175 -0.51 -25.91 25.97
C GLN A 175 -1.64 -24.88 25.88
N VAL A 176 -1.97 -24.24 26.99
CA VAL A 176 -2.97 -23.17 27.06
C VAL A 176 -2.31 -21.81 26.84
N SER A 177 -2.88 -21.02 25.93
CA SER A 177 -2.49 -19.64 25.70
C SER A 177 -3.65 -18.69 26.03
N PRO A 178 -3.41 -17.61 26.80
CA PRO A 178 -4.42 -16.58 27.05
C PRO A 178 -4.75 -15.75 25.80
N THR A 179 -3.88 -15.77 24.78
CA THR A 179 -4.03 -15.05 23.51
C THR A 179 -4.06 -16.00 22.31
N ARG A 180 -4.69 -15.54 21.22
CA ARG A 180 -4.99 -16.32 20.00
C ARG A 180 -3.76 -16.69 19.15
N GLN A 181 -2.63 -16.03 19.34
CA GLN A 181 -1.50 -16.06 18.40
C GLN A 181 -0.22 -16.62 19.03
N ALA A 182 0.57 -17.31 18.20
CA ALA A 182 1.98 -17.62 18.46
C ALA A 182 2.75 -16.32 18.79
N PRO A 183 3.91 -16.37 19.48
CA PRO A 183 4.72 -15.18 19.71
C PRO A 183 4.98 -14.48 18.37
N GLU A 184 4.47 -13.26 18.23
CA GLU A 184 4.71 -12.45 17.04
C GLU A 184 6.22 -12.20 16.87
N PRO A 185 6.70 -11.99 15.63
CA PRO A 185 8.05 -11.49 15.41
C PRO A 185 8.23 -10.21 16.24
N SER A 186 9.19 -10.22 17.15
CA SER A 186 9.45 -9.06 18.00
C SER A 186 9.98 -7.91 17.16
N ILE A 187 9.31 -6.77 17.24
CA ILE A 187 9.81 -5.49 16.70
C ILE A 187 10.85 -4.82 17.63
N LEU A 188 11.16 -5.45 18.77
CA LEU A 188 12.13 -4.94 19.72
C LEU A 188 13.56 -5.15 19.22
N LEU A 189 14.42 -4.18 19.49
CA LEU A 189 15.85 -4.29 19.25
C LEU A 189 16.48 -5.21 20.29
N GLU A 190 17.49 -5.96 19.88
CA GLU A 190 18.28 -6.80 20.80
C GLU A 190 19.15 -5.96 21.74
N THR A 191 19.61 -4.79 21.26
CA THR A 191 20.45 -3.85 22.00
C THR A 191 19.63 -2.61 22.38
N PRO A 192 19.77 -2.07 23.61
CA PRO A 192 19.12 -0.83 24.00
C PRO A 192 19.46 0.33 23.05
N VAL A 193 18.48 1.18 22.73
CA VAL A 193 18.63 2.30 21.79
C VAL A 193 19.80 3.23 22.15
N GLY A 194 20.08 3.42 23.44
CA GLY A 194 21.17 4.27 23.93
C GLY A 194 22.59 3.72 23.68
N GLU A 195 22.70 2.44 23.34
CA GLU A 195 23.99 1.76 23.07
C GLU A 195 24.22 1.54 21.57
N LEU A 196 23.24 1.87 20.72
CA LEU A 196 23.37 1.74 19.27
C LEU A 196 24.43 2.70 18.72
N PRO A 197 25.13 2.30 17.64
CA PRO A 197 26.04 3.21 16.95
C PRO A 197 25.27 4.39 16.33
N ILE A 198 25.65 5.61 16.72
CA ILE A 198 25.06 6.86 16.22
C ILE A 198 26.05 7.56 15.26
N VAL A 199 25.50 8.13 14.19
CA VAL A 199 26.24 8.99 13.26
C VAL A 199 25.91 10.46 13.51
N ASP A 200 26.92 11.27 13.84
CA ASP A 200 26.76 12.70 14.17
C ASP A 200 27.29 13.63 13.07
N ASP A 201 26.96 13.33 11.81
CA ASP A 201 27.30 14.14 10.65
C ASP A 201 26.08 14.61 9.87
N ALA A 202 24.89 14.62 10.48
CA ALA A 202 23.68 15.13 9.82
C ALA A 202 23.67 16.66 9.67
N ARG A 203 24.44 17.39 10.50
CA ARG A 203 24.39 18.85 10.61
C ARG A 203 25.74 19.53 10.33
N TRP A 204 26.56 18.92 9.47
CA TRP A 204 27.95 19.36 9.23
C TRP A 204 28.07 20.79 8.65
N SER A 205 27.03 21.32 8.01
CA SER A 205 27.01 22.69 7.48
C SER A 205 26.32 23.71 8.38
N ALA A 206 25.87 23.32 9.58
CA ALA A 206 24.96 24.12 10.42
C ALA A 206 25.48 25.52 10.74
N SER A 207 26.78 25.71 10.90
CA SER A 207 27.39 27.04 11.12
C SER A 207 27.04 28.04 10.03
N LEU A 208 26.96 27.59 8.77
CA LEU A 208 26.57 28.39 7.61
C LEU A 208 25.06 28.35 7.36
N THR A 209 24.43 27.20 7.52
CA THR A 209 23.04 26.95 7.11
C THR A 209 22.00 27.16 8.20
N HIS A 210 22.38 27.63 9.39
CA HIS A 210 21.40 28.17 10.34
C HIS A 210 20.64 29.37 9.75
N ASN A 211 21.26 30.06 8.79
CA ASN A 211 20.62 31.09 7.99
C ASN A 211 19.79 30.44 6.87
N SER A 212 18.47 30.64 6.90
CA SER A 212 17.54 30.05 5.92
C SER A 212 17.87 30.41 4.47
N ILE A 213 18.40 31.61 4.19
CA ILE A 213 18.80 32.01 2.84
C ILE A 213 19.99 31.16 2.36
N ALA A 214 21.02 31.01 3.20
CA ALA A 214 22.17 30.16 2.89
C ALA A 214 21.76 28.69 2.71
N ALA A 215 20.86 28.20 3.57
CA ALA A 215 20.28 26.86 3.44
C ALA A 215 19.56 26.65 2.10
N VAL A 216 18.74 27.62 1.67
CA VAL A 216 18.05 27.58 0.36
C VAL A 216 19.07 27.53 -0.78
N PHE A 217 20.12 28.35 -0.77
CA PHE A 217 21.15 28.33 -1.82
C PHE A 217 21.91 27.00 -1.88
N ILE A 218 22.28 26.44 -0.73
CA ILE A 218 22.97 25.14 -0.65
C ILE A 218 22.06 24.01 -1.14
N TRP A 219 20.77 24.05 -0.78
CA TRP A 219 19.79 23.09 -1.27
C TRP A 219 19.59 23.19 -2.78
N ILE A 220 19.48 24.40 -3.33
CA ILE A 220 19.40 24.62 -4.79
C ILE A 220 20.65 24.09 -5.49
N ALA A 221 21.85 24.32 -4.93
CA ALA A 221 23.09 23.78 -5.47
C ALA A 221 23.07 22.24 -5.50
N LEU A 222 22.59 21.58 -4.42
CA LEU A 222 22.37 20.14 -4.42
C LEU A 222 21.43 19.71 -5.55
N LEU A 223 20.29 20.39 -5.75
CA LEU A 223 19.33 20.04 -6.80
C LEU A 223 19.94 20.14 -8.22
N PHE A 224 20.87 21.06 -8.46
CA PHE A 224 21.64 21.10 -9.71
C PHE A 224 22.65 19.95 -9.83
N ILE A 225 23.37 19.63 -8.75
CA ILE A 225 24.30 18.50 -8.72
C ILE A 225 23.57 17.19 -9.03
N LEU A 226 22.42 16.96 -8.39
CA LEU A 226 21.58 15.78 -8.62
C LEU A 226 21.10 15.69 -10.08
N GLN A 227 20.73 16.82 -10.70
CA GLN A 227 20.35 16.88 -12.10
C GLN A 227 21.51 16.48 -13.01
N LEU A 228 22.69 17.05 -12.80
CA LEU A 228 23.88 16.79 -13.62
C LEU A 228 24.38 15.35 -13.49
N ALA A 229 24.32 14.78 -12.28
CA ALA A 229 24.74 13.40 -12.02
C ALA A 229 23.84 12.37 -12.73
N GLY A 230 22.52 12.59 -12.73
CA GLY A 230 21.55 11.64 -13.27
C GLY A 230 21.26 11.83 -14.76
N TRP A 231 21.53 13.01 -15.31
CA TRP A 231 21.25 13.35 -16.70
C TRP A 231 21.81 12.35 -17.73
N PRO A 232 23.09 11.92 -17.68
CA PRO A 232 23.61 10.98 -18.66
C PRO A 232 22.91 9.62 -18.61
N ILE A 233 22.50 9.15 -17.42
CA ILE A 233 21.74 7.91 -17.23
C ILE A 233 20.32 8.08 -17.79
N ALA A 234 19.66 9.21 -17.49
CA ALA A 234 18.34 9.52 -17.98
C ALA A 234 18.29 9.53 -19.52
N VAL A 235 19.25 10.17 -20.18
CA VAL A 235 19.34 10.19 -21.66
C VAL A 235 19.59 8.79 -22.23
N LEU A 236 20.46 8.00 -21.59
CA LEU A 236 20.75 6.64 -22.03
C LEU A 236 19.50 5.74 -21.99
N LEU A 237 18.74 5.81 -20.89
CA LEU A 237 17.59 4.92 -20.65
C LEU A 237 16.28 5.46 -21.23
N MET A 238 16.15 6.77 -21.40
CA MET A 238 14.92 7.45 -21.81
C MET A 238 15.12 8.31 -23.06
N GLY A 239 16.14 8.04 -23.88
CA GLY A 239 16.44 8.80 -25.10
C GLY A 239 15.30 8.87 -26.14
N ARG A 240 14.24 8.07 -25.99
CA ARG A 240 13.00 8.13 -26.80
C ARG A 240 11.99 9.16 -26.30
N PHE A 241 12.19 9.74 -25.12
CA PHE A 241 11.36 10.81 -24.60
C PHE A 241 11.69 12.12 -25.32
N VAL A 242 10.72 13.03 -25.39
CA VAL A 242 10.86 14.29 -26.14
C VAL A 242 11.93 15.19 -25.52
N ASP A 243 12.07 15.15 -24.19
CA ASP A 243 13.10 15.85 -23.40
C ASP A 243 14.34 14.97 -23.11
N GLY A 244 14.38 13.74 -23.62
CA GLY A 244 15.44 12.77 -23.33
C GLY A 244 15.48 12.29 -21.87
N GLY A 245 14.37 12.40 -21.13
CA GLY A 245 14.32 12.02 -19.71
C GLY A 245 14.85 13.09 -18.75
N TRP A 246 15.05 14.32 -19.22
CA TRP A 246 15.54 15.44 -18.40
C TRP A 246 14.75 15.60 -17.09
N GLY A 247 13.42 15.50 -17.13
CA GLY A 247 12.55 15.64 -15.96
C GLY A 247 12.76 14.58 -14.87
N PHE A 248 13.44 13.47 -15.15
CA PHE A 248 13.65 12.38 -14.19
C PHE A 248 15.07 12.31 -13.62
N ALA A 249 16.02 13.09 -14.14
CA ALA A 249 17.43 12.95 -13.82
C ALA A 249 17.74 13.11 -12.31
N ARG A 250 17.18 14.13 -11.64
CA ARG A 250 17.31 14.32 -10.19
C ARG A 250 16.83 13.09 -9.40
N LEU A 251 15.64 12.60 -9.74
CA LEU A 251 15.04 11.46 -9.05
C LEU A 251 15.82 10.17 -9.26
N ILE A 252 16.31 9.93 -10.49
CA ILE A 252 17.17 8.77 -10.79
C ILE A 252 18.44 8.81 -9.94
N THR A 253 19.06 9.98 -9.79
CA THR A 253 20.23 10.13 -8.91
C THR A 253 19.88 9.79 -7.46
N ILE A 254 18.80 10.36 -6.92
CA ILE A 254 18.36 10.11 -5.54
C ILE A 254 18.10 8.62 -5.31
N LEU A 255 17.39 7.96 -6.22
CA LEU A 255 17.06 6.53 -6.09
C LEU A 255 18.29 5.64 -6.19
N VAL A 256 19.15 5.83 -7.19
CA VAL A 256 20.29 4.94 -7.43
C VAL A 256 21.38 5.16 -6.39
N ALA A 257 21.77 6.42 -6.12
CA ALA A 257 22.80 6.71 -5.13
C ALA A 257 22.29 6.45 -3.70
N GLY A 258 21.04 6.82 -3.41
CA GLY A 258 20.38 6.54 -2.13
C GLY A 258 20.30 5.05 -1.86
N TYR A 259 19.95 4.23 -2.86
CA TYR A 259 19.92 2.77 -2.73
C TYR A 259 21.29 2.18 -2.41
N ILE A 260 22.35 2.60 -3.12
CA ILE A 260 23.72 2.11 -2.88
C ILE A 260 24.14 2.34 -1.42
N VAL A 261 23.82 3.51 -0.86
CA VAL A 261 24.12 3.81 0.54
C VAL A 261 23.22 3.01 1.49
N TRP A 262 21.93 2.90 1.17
CA TRP A 262 20.96 2.18 2.00
C TRP A 262 21.35 0.72 2.14
N ILE A 263 21.58 0.02 1.01
CA ILE A 263 21.93 -1.39 1.04
C ILE A 263 23.27 -1.62 1.73
N GLY A 264 24.25 -0.73 1.55
CA GLY A 264 25.53 -0.81 2.25
C GLY A 264 25.38 -0.63 3.77
N ALA A 265 24.47 0.24 4.21
CA ALA A 265 24.20 0.48 5.63
C ALA A 265 23.31 -0.60 6.26
N SER A 266 22.34 -1.15 5.52
CA SER A 266 21.52 -2.30 5.94
C SER A 266 22.30 -3.60 6.04
N LEU A 267 23.33 -3.77 5.21
CA LEU A 267 24.27 -4.90 5.29
C LEU A 267 25.44 -4.65 6.25
N GLU A 268 25.44 -3.52 6.96
CA GLU A 268 26.48 -3.10 7.90
C GLU A 268 27.91 -3.02 7.31
N VAL A 269 28.02 -2.94 5.98
CA VAL A 269 29.31 -2.76 5.27
C VAL A 269 29.82 -1.33 5.45
N ILE A 270 28.91 -0.36 5.52
CA ILE A 270 29.19 1.05 5.77
C ILE A 270 28.21 1.59 6.81
N GLN A 271 28.51 2.76 7.37
CA GLN A 271 27.56 3.53 8.20
C GLN A 271 26.88 4.61 7.36
N PHE A 272 25.64 4.98 7.68
CA PHE A 272 24.91 6.05 7.00
C PHE A 272 25.48 7.46 7.27
N ARG A 273 26.61 7.75 6.64
CA ARG A 273 27.37 9.01 6.75
C ARG A 273 27.35 9.80 5.44
N ALA A 274 27.50 11.12 5.54
CA ALA A 274 27.53 12.06 4.42
C ALA A 274 28.63 11.73 3.39
N ILE A 275 29.79 11.24 3.86
CA ILE A 275 30.91 10.82 2.98
C ILE A 275 30.46 9.74 1.98
N TRP A 276 29.71 8.74 2.43
CA TRP A 276 29.25 7.64 1.58
C TRP A 276 28.15 8.10 0.62
N ALA A 277 27.31 9.05 1.05
CA ALA A 277 26.35 9.70 0.16
C ALA A 277 27.05 10.43 -1.00
N TRP A 278 28.09 11.21 -0.72
CA TRP A 278 28.87 11.88 -1.77
C TRP A 278 29.63 10.90 -2.68
N ILE A 279 30.24 9.86 -2.11
CA ILE A 279 30.89 8.79 -2.89
C ILE A 279 29.89 8.12 -3.85
N ALA A 280 28.69 7.81 -3.38
CA ALA A 280 27.64 7.21 -4.21
C ALA A 280 27.23 8.13 -5.37
N ILE A 281 27.05 9.44 -5.13
CA ILE A 281 26.77 10.43 -6.19
C ILE A 281 27.89 10.47 -7.22
N ILE A 282 29.15 10.49 -6.78
CA ILE A 282 30.32 10.50 -7.68
C ILE A 282 30.39 9.22 -8.50
N ALA A 283 30.15 8.06 -7.89
CA ALA A 283 30.16 6.77 -8.57
C ALA A 283 29.05 6.68 -9.64
N VAL A 284 27.82 7.07 -9.30
CA VAL A 284 26.67 7.10 -10.22
C VAL A 284 26.92 8.06 -11.37
N SER A 285 27.38 9.28 -11.08
CA SER A 285 27.73 10.28 -12.09
C SER A 285 28.83 9.78 -13.02
N SER A 286 29.93 9.25 -12.47
CA SER A 286 31.06 8.75 -13.25
C SER A 286 30.65 7.61 -14.18
N LEU A 287 29.90 6.63 -13.67
CA LEU A 287 29.37 5.52 -14.48
C LEU A 287 28.44 6.04 -15.57
N GLY A 288 27.50 6.92 -15.23
CA GLY A 288 26.57 7.53 -16.17
C GLY A 288 27.29 8.22 -17.33
N TRP A 289 28.26 9.09 -17.02
CA TRP A 289 29.05 9.77 -18.03
C TRP A 289 29.86 8.80 -18.88
N VAL A 290 30.56 7.82 -18.30
CA VAL A 290 31.33 6.83 -19.05
C VAL A 290 30.45 6.08 -20.05
N LEU A 291 29.26 5.62 -19.63
CA LEU A 291 28.32 4.92 -20.51
C LEU A 291 27.77 5.84 -21.60
N PHE A 292 27.45 7.09 -21.25
CA PHE A 292 26.96 8.09 -22.19
C PHE A 292 28.00 8.39 -23.29
N TRP A 293 29.26 8.61 -22.93
CA TRP A 293 30.34 8.90 -23.87
C TRP A 293 30.61 7.73 -24.83
N ARG A 294 30.47 6.48 -24.36
CA ARG A 294 30.63 5.28 -25.19
C ARG A 294 29.52 5.10 -26.22
N ASP A 295 28.30 5.52 -25.91
CA ASP A 295 27.12 5.35 -26.76
C ASP A 295 26.72 6.63 -27.53
N ARG A 296 27.57 7.66 -27.44
CA ARG A 296 27.37 9.03 -27.93
C ARG A 296 26.87 9.09 -29.37
N GLY A 297 27.34 8.24 -30.28
CA GLY A 297 26.95 8.26 -31.69
C GLY A 297 25.54 7.74 -32.01
N ARG A 298 24.90 7.01 -31.08
CA ARG A 298 23.60 6.33 -31.29
C ARG A 298 22.45 6.95 -30.50
N THR A 299 22.74 7.58 -29.36
CA THR A 299 21.75 8.26 -28.50
C THR A 299 21.45 9.69 -28.94
N TRP A 300 22.28 10.30 -29.81
CA TRP A 300 22.26 11.72 -30.20
C TRP A 300 21.21 12.13 -31.26
N GLY A 301 20.17 11.33 -31.50
CA GLY A 301 19.34 11.47 -32.70
C GLY A 301 18.28 12.59 -32.69
N ASP A 302 17.30 12.54 -31.77
CA ASP A 302 16.06 13.34 -31.89
C ASP A 302 15.73 14.20 -30.65
N SER A 303 16.02 13.73 -29.42
CA SER A 303 15.73 14.44 -28.16
C SER A 303 16.64 15.64 -27.90
N GLN A 304 17.80 15.72 -28.55
CA GLN A 304 18.76 16.83 -28.43
C GLN A 304 18.71 17.82 -29.60
N ASN A 305 17.69 17.75 -30.45
CA ASN A 305 17.42 18.83 -31.41
C ASN A 305 16.92 20.09 -30.65
N ARG A 306 17.05 21.29 -31.24
CA ARG A 306 16.67 22.59 -30.62
C ARG A 306 15.29 22.57 -29.95
N ARG A 307 14.35 21.79 -30.48
CA ARG A 307 12.99 21.64 -29.92
C ARG A 307 12.90 20.67 -28.73
N GLY A 308 13.69 19.59 -28.70
CA GLY A 308 13.77 18.71 -27.54
C GLY A 308 14.45 19.40 -26.36
N LEU A 309 15.51 20.17 -26.63
CA LEU A 309 16.12 21.09 -25.65
C LEU A 309 15.13 22.13 -25.13
N ARG A 310 14.24 22.66 -25.99
CA ARG A 310 13.17 23.57 -25.57
C ARG A 310 12.19 22.88 -24.61
N VAL A 311 11.79 21.64 -24.88
CA VAL A 311 10.90 20.89 -23.98
C VAL A 311 11.59 20.59 -22.66
N ALA A 312 12.86 20.16 -22.67
CA ALA A 312 13.66 19.97 -21.46
C ALA A 312 13.79 21.26 -20.64
N PHE A 313 14.09 22.39 -21.29
CA PHE A 313 14.18 23.70 -20.64
C PHE A 313 12.85 24.14 -20.03
N ILE A 314 11.72 23.94 -20.73
CA ILE A 314 10.40 24.23 -20.15
C ILE A 314 10.12 23.29 -18.97
N GLY A 315 10.49 22.02 -19.05
CA GLY A 315 10.38 21.08 -17.93
C GLY A 315 11.20 21.52 -16.71
N GLU A 316 12.38 22.12 -16.93
CA GLU A 316 13.19 22.73 -15.88
C GLU A 316 12.52 23.97 -15.27
N LEU A 317 11.92 24.84 -16.08
CA LEU A 317 11.13 25.97 -15.59
C LEU A 317 9.90 25.51 -14.79
N VAL A 318 9.28 24.40 -15.20
CA VAL A 318 8.16 23.78 -14.48
C VAL A 318 8.62 23.27 -13.11
N PHE A 319 9.77 22.58 -13.04
CA PHE A 319 10.36 22.16 -11.76
C PHE A 319 10.51 23.34 -10.81
N TRP A 320 11.20 24.40 -11.25
CA TRP A 320 11.48 25.56 -10.40
C TRP A 320 10.23 26.39 -10.10
N GLY A 321 9.28 26.47 -11.01
CA GLY A 321 8.00 27.15 -10.80
C GLY A 321 7.17 26.48 -9.70
N ILE A 322 7.03 25.15 -9.76
CA ILE A 322 6.29 24.39 -8.74
C ILE A 322 7.06 24.35 -7.41
N PHE A 323 8.38 24.12 -7.46
CA PHE A 323 9.23 24.22 -6.27
C PHE A 323 9.09 25.60 -5.60
N GLY A 324 9.17 26.69 -6.36
CA GLY A 324 9.05 28.05 -5.86
C GLY A 324 7.66 28.36 -5.28
N LEU A 325 6.60 27.84 -5.91
CA LEU A 325 5.22 27.97 -5.41
C LEU A 325 5.06 27.32 -4.03
N PHE A 326 5.48 26.06 -3.87
CA PHE A 326 5.36 25.37 -2.59
C PHE A 326 6.36 25.88 -1.55
N LEU A 327 7.55 26.30 -1.97
CA LEU A 327 8.50 26.98 -1.08
C LEU A 327 7.93 28.30 -0.56
N PHE A 328 7.19 29.05 -1.39
CA PHE A 328 6.50 30.25 -0.94
C PHE A 328 5.42 29.92 0.11
N TYR A 329 4.65 28.83 -0.08
CA TYR A 329 3.73 28.38 0.96
C TYR A 329 4.43 27.98 2.26
N ARG A 330 5.57 27.27 2.17
CA ARG A 330 6.40 26.97 3.35
C ARG A 330 6.98 28.23 3.99
N PHE A 331 7.30 29.25 3.22
CA PHE A 331 7.77 30.53 3.76
C PHE A 331 6.68 31.24 4.56
N LEU A 332 5.42 31.15 4.13
CA LEU A 332 4.27 31.70 4.87
C LEU A 332 3.89 30.89 6.10
N ASN A 333 4.13 29.58 6.09
CA ASN A 333 3.86 28.68 7.21
C ASN A 333 5.00 27.66 7.39
N PRO A 334 6.13 28.07 7.99
CA PRO A 334 7.33 27.24 8.12
C PRO A 334 7.23 26.21 9.26
N ASP A 335 6.22 26.33 10.12
CA ASP A 335 6.08 25.47 11.29
C ASP A 335 5.88 24.01 10.88
N SER A 336 6.59 23.13 11.59
CA SER A 336 6.51 21.67 11.43
C SER A 336 5.60 21.03 12.49
N TRP A 337 4.90 21.87 13.27
CA TRP A 337 3.93 21.48 14.29
C TRP A 337 2.87 22.57 14.44
N HIS A 338 1.60 22.18 14.54
CA HIS A 338 0.49 23.08 14.86
C HIS A 338 -0.68 22.26 15.44
N PRO A 339 -1.41 22.73 16.48
CA PRO A 339 -2.49 21.95 17.09
C PRO A 339 -3.63 21.57 16.14
N THR A 340 -3.91 22.40 15.13
CA THR A 340 -4.94 22.15 14.12
C THR A 340 -4.41 21.89 12.72
N TRP A 341 -3.15 22.25 12.43
CA TRP A 341 -2.54 22.21 11.08
C TRP A 341 -1.26 21.35 11.03
N GLY A 342 -0.91 20.73 12.16
CA GLY A 342 0.31 19.95 12.33
C GLY A 342 0.15 18.53 11.83
N GLY A 343 -1.04 17.94 12.00
CA GLY A 343 -1.36 16.58 11.57
C GLY A 343 -0.27 15.59 11.99
N GLU A 344 0.22 14.86 11.01
CA GLU A 344 1.22 13.81 11.20
C GLU A 344 2.67 14.31 11.09
N LYS A 345 2.92 15.59 10.74
CA LYS A 345 4.28 16.18 10.58
C LYS A 345 5.26 15.84 11.71
N PRO A 346 4.86 15.86 13.00
CA PRO A 346 5.77 15.45 14.08
C PRO A 346 6.23 14.01 13.97
N MET A 347 5.37 13.11 13.51
CA MET A 347 5.72 11.71 13.26
C MET A 347 6.74 11.63 12.13
N GLU A 348 6.51 12.27 10.98
CA GLU A 348 7.52 12.21 9.90
C GLU A 348 8.82 12.91 10.29
N PHE A 349 8.75 14.01 11.04
CA PHE A 349 9.93 14.70 11.55
C PHE A 349 10.70 13.82 12.57
N ALA A 350 10.00 13.10 13.44
CA ALA A 350 10.61 12.15 14.37
C ALA A 350 11.29 10.99 13.62
N HIS A 351 10.60 10.37 12.65
CA HIS A 351 11.16 9.33 11.78
C HIS A 351 12.39 9.84 11.02
N LEU A 352 12.32 11.04 10.45
CA LEU A 352 13.45 11.65 9.73
C LEU A 352 14.67 11.84 10.65
N ASN A 353 14.48 12.34 11.88
CA ASN A 353 15.58 12.52 12.82
C ASN A 353 16.13 11.19 13.34
N ALA A 354 15.30 10.16 13.53
CA ALA A 354 15.75 8.82 13.87
C ALA A 354 16.63 8.23 12.77
N ILE A 355 16.20 8.34 11.51
CA ILE A 355 16.97 7.90 10.34
C ILE A 355 18.31 8.67 10.23
N LEU A 356 18.31 9.99 10.42
CA LEU A 356 19.53 10.80 10.34
C LEU A 356 20.60 10.42 11.37
N ARG A 357 20.18 9.86 12.51
CA ARG A 357 21.07 9.45 13.61
C ARG A 357 21.46 7.97 13.55
N SER A 358 20.67 7.14 12.87
CA SER A 358 20.92 5.70 12.76
C SER A 358 22.14 5.41 11.88
N ALA A 359 23.10 4.64 12.38
CA ALA A 359 24.26 4.22 11.58
C ALA A 359 23.89 3.10 10.58
N HIS A 360 22.96 2.23 10.96
CA HIS A 360 22.52 1.05 10.23
C HIS A 360 20.99 1.01 10.14
N PHE A 361 20.45 0.09 9.32
CA PHE A 361 19.02 -0.04 9.08
C PHE A 361 18.54 -1.46 9.39
N PRO A 362 17.31 -1.65 9.94
CA PRO A 362 16.25 -0.65 10.13
C PRO A 362 16.56 0.41 11.20
N PRO A 363 16.03 1.63 11.08
CA PRO A 363 16.31 2.70 12.04
C PRO A 363 15.55 2.44 13.35
N PHE A 364 16.10 2.92 14.47
CA PHE A 364 15.42 2.81 15.76
C PHE A 364 14.10 3.61 15.77
N ASP A 365 13.13 3.15 16.56
CA ASP A 365 11.85 3.82 16.75
C ASP A 365 12.02 5.05 17.67
N PRO A 366 11.61 6.26 17.23
CA PRO A 366 11.76 7.48 18.03
C PRO A 366 10.81 7.57 19.23
N TRP A 367 9.83 6.67 19.39
CA TRP A 367 8.80 6.72 20.44
C TRP A 367 9.15 5.92 21.70
N TYR A 368 10.45 5.69 21.95
CA TYR A 368 10.94 4.97 23.13
C TYR A 368 10.37 3.56 23.31
N SER A 369 9.94 2.92 22.21
CA SER A 369 9.38 1.55 22.22
C SER A 369 10.44 0.46 22.46
N GLY A 370 11.73 0.82 22.44
CA GLY A 370 12.84 -0.14 22.49
C GLY A 370 13.00 -0.95 21.19
N GLY A 371 12.24 -0.61 20.15
CA GLY A 371 12.23 -1.29 18.86
C GLY A 371 12.79 -0.48 17.70
N TYR A 372 12.57 -1.00 16.50
CA TYR A 372 12.86 -0.32 15.23
C TYR A 372 11.56 0.12 14.55
N ILE A 373 11.66 1.05 13.59
CA ILE A 373 10.50 1.57 12.85
C ILE A 373 9.90 0.44 11.99
N ASN A 374 8.72 -0.08 12.39
CA ASN A 374 7.91 -1.00 11.58
C ASN A 374 6.94 -0.24 10.66
N TYR A 375 7.50 0.59 9.78
CA TYR A 375 6.78 1.42 8.81
C TYR A 375 7.61 1.50 7.51
N TYR A 376 6.99 1.86 6.39
CA TYR A 376 7.64 2.01 5.08
C TYR A 376 8.55 3.27 5.03
N TYR A 377 9.65 3.22 5.79
CA TYR A 377 10.54 4.34 6.09
C TYR A 377 11.44 4.75 4.91
N TYR A 378 11.55 3.94 3.84
CA TYR A 378 12.53 4.16 2.78
C TYR A 378 12.33 5.49 2.05
N GLY A 379 11.08 5.93 1.86
CA GLY A 379 10.78 7.25 1.28
C GLY A 379 11.37 8.38 2.13
N ILE A 380 11.17 8.34 3.45
CA ILE A 380 11.74 9.30 4.40
C ILE A 380 13.27 9.20 4.42
N TYR A 381 13.83 7.99 4.26
CA TYR A 381 15.26 7.79 4.11
C TYR A 381 15.83 8.50 2.87
N LEU A 382 15.15 8.47 1.71
CA LEU A 382 15.62 9.21 0.53
C LEU A 382 15.63 10.72 0.77
N VAL A 383 14.71 11.24 1.59
CA VAL A 383 14.77 12.62 2.06
C VAL A 383 15.97 12.83 2.98
N ALA A 384 16.19 11.95 3.96
CA ALA A 384 17.33 11.99 4.87
C ALA A 384 18.69 11.95 4.13
N PHE A 385 18.77 11.20 3.04
CA PHE A 385 19.93 11.14 2.15
C PHE A 385 20.28 12.52 1.58
N CYS A 386 19.29 13.29 1.11
CA CYS A 386 19.49 14.67 0.66
C CYS A 386 19.93 15.60 1.81
N LEU A 387 19.43 15.37 3.03
CA LEU A 387 19.84 16.11 4.22
C LEU A 387 21.30 15.81 4.59
N LYS A 388 21.72 14.54 4.58
CA LYS A 388 23.13 14.15 4.80
C LYS A 388 24.06 14.81 3.78
N LEU A 389 23.65 14.87 2.51
CA LEU A 389 24.43 15.51 1.44
C LEU A 389 24.61 17.02 1.64
N THR A 390 23.67 17.70 2.29
CA THR A 390 23.76 19.16 2.50
C THR A 390 24.26 19.56 3.88
N GLY A 391 24.02 18.74 4.91
CA GLY A 391 24.35 19.07 6.29
C GLY A 391 23.42 20.12 6.92
N ILE A 392 22.31 20.47 6.26
CA ILE A 392 21.37 21.49 6.73
C ILE A 392 20.60 20.96 7.95
N PRO A 393 20.45 21.77 9.02
CA PRO A 393 19.57 21.45 10.16
C PRO A 393 18.21 20.92 9.71
N SER A 394 17.74 19.81 10.30
CA SER A 394 16.53 19.12 9.85
C SER A 394 15.29 20.01 9.92
N GLU A 395 15.21 20.91 10.91
CA GLU A 395 14.13 21.88 11.05
C GLU A 395 14.00 22.87 9.87
N ILE A 396 15.10 23.13 9.15
CA ILE A 396 15.10 23.95 7.92
C ILE A 396 14.97 23.04 6.70
N ALA A 397 15.72 21.94 6.64
CA ALA A 397 15.74 21.09 5.45
C ALA A 397 14.41 20.37 5.19
N PHE A 398 13.64 20.05 6.23
CA PHE A 398 12.28 19.50 6.08
C PHE A 398 11.39 20.42 5.23
N ASN A 399 11.52 21.74 5.44
CA ASN A 399 10.81 22.77 4.67
C ASN A 399 11.26 22.89 3.20
N LEU A 400 12.45 22.40 2.86
CA LEU A 400 13.01 22.42 1.50
C LEU A 400 12.76 21.09 0.76
N ALA A 401 12.70 19.99 1.51
CA ALA A 401 12.41 18.67 1.00
C ALA A 401 11.00 18.57 0.40
N GLN A 402 10.00 19.12 1.09
CA GLN A 402 8.61 19.03 0.64
C GLN A 402 8.37 19.70 -0.74
N PRO A 403 8.81 20.96 -0.98
CA PRO A 403 8.73 21.56 -2.32
C PRO A 403 9.54 20.81 -3.37
N THR A 404 10.62 20.12 -2.96
CA THR A 404 11.42 19.28 -3.86
C THR A 404 10.61 18.10 -4.38
N ILE A 405 9.85 17.41 -3.51
CA ILE A 405 8.98 16.31 -3.93
C ILE A 405 7.93 16.78 -4.95
N MET A 406 7.30 17.93 -4.70
CA MET A 406 6.33 18.51 -5.63
C MET A 406 6.98 18.93 -6.96
N GLY A 407 8.20 19.49 -6.93
CA GLY A 407 8.97 19.80 -8.13
C GLY A 407 9.34 18.55 -8.95
N LEU A 408 9.74 17.46 -8.28
CA LEU A 408 10.04 16.18 -8.92
C LEU A 408 8.78 15.58 -9.57
N LEU A 409 7.64 15.61 -8.88
CA LEU A 409 6.35 15.18 -9.44
C LEU A 409 5.98 15.99 -10.69
N ALA A 410 6.11 17.32 -10.63
CA ALA A 410 5.78 18.20 -11.74
C ALA A 410 6.69 17.98 -12.96
N SER A 411 8.00 17.90 -12.76
CA SER A 411 8.96 17.71 -13.86
C SER A 411 8.88 16.31 -14.50
N GLY A 412 8.72 15.26 -13.69
CA GLY A 412 8.45 13.91 -14.19
C GLY A 412 7.11 13.81 -14.91
N GLY A 413 6.06 14.39 -14.33
CA GLY A 413 4.72 14.46 -14.91
C GLY A 413 4.69 15.23 -16.24
N TYR A 414 5.42 16.33 -16.33
CA TYR A 414 5.64 17.09 -17.57
C TYR A 414 6.31 16.23 -18.64
N SER A 415 7.43 15.58 -18.29
CA SER A 415 8.24 14.77 -19.21
C SER A 415 7.43 13.61 -19.81
N LEU A 416 6.71 12.85 -18.96
CA LEU A 416 5.86 11.74 -19.39
C LEU A 416 4.68 12.23 -20.23
N SER A 417 3.95 13.24 -19.76
CA SER A 417 2.75 13.75 -20.44
C SER A 417 3.07 14.41 -21.78
N ALA A 418 4.19 15.16 -21.85
CA ALA A 418 4.67 15.75 -23.10
C ALA A 418 5.04 14.68 -24.12
N THR A 419 5.68 13.59 -23.67
CA THR A 419 6.06 12.47 -24.54
C THR A 419 4.84 11.69 -25.02
N LEU A 420 3.88 11.40 -24.15
CA LEU A 420 2.63 10.73 -24.53
C LEU A 420 1.83 11.58 -25.52
N ALA A 421 1.64 12.87 -25.24
CA ALA A 421 0.93 13.78 -26.15
C ALA A 421 1.62 13.89 -27.52
N HIS A 422 2.95 13.93 -27.54
CA HIS A 422 3.71 13.92 -28.79
C HIS A 422 3.49 12.62 -29.58
N HIS A 423 3.63 11.46 -28.92
CA HIS A 423 3.54 10.15 -29.57
C HIS A 423 2.11 9.78 -29.99
N MET A 424 1.08 10.34 -29.32
CA MET A 424 -0.32 10.19 -29.74
C MET A 424 -0.67 11.08 -30.92
N SER A 425 -0.32 12.38 -30.86
CA SER A 425 -0.69 13.34 -31.90
C SER A 425 0.22 13.33 -33.12
N LEU A 426 1.43 12.74 -32.99
CA LEU A 426 2.55 12.85 -33.93
C LEU A 426 2.98 14.31 -34.23
N ARG A 427 2.41 15.28 -33.52
CA ARG A 427 2.65 16.71 -33.70
C ARG A 427 3.48 17.23 -32.53
N ARG A 428 4.71 17.66 -32.81
CA ARG A 428 5.66 18.15 -31.79
C ARG A 428 5.13 19.35 -30.99
N GLY A 429 4.20 20.15 -31.54
CA GLY A 429 3.59 21.29 -30.83
C GLY A 429 2.68 20.91 -29.65
N PHE A 430 2.09 19.70 -29.67
CA PHE A 430 1.25 19.22 -28.57
C PHE A 430 2.06 18.70 -27.38
N ALA A 431 3.38 18.51 -27.52
CA ALA A 431 4.23 18.06 -26.44
C ALA A 431 4.19 19.05 -25.26
N VAL A 432 4.39 20.35 -25.53
CA VAL A 432 4.40 21.38 -24.49
C VAL A 432 3.03 21.51 -23.81
N LEU A 433 1.96 21.53 -24.61
CA LEU A 433 0.58 21.60 -24.08
C LEU A 433 0.25 20.37 -23.22
N GLY A 434 0.55 19.18 -23.72
CA GLY A 434 0.34 17.94 -22.97
C GLY A 434 1.16 17.88 -21.69
N GLY A 435 2.40 18.35 -21.73
CA GLY A 435 3.24 18.51 -20.54
C GLY A 435 2.63 19.43 -19.49
N PHE A 436 2.19 20.64 -19.88
CA PHE A 436 1.54 21.58 -18.96
C PHE A 436 0.25 21.04 -18.38
N LEU A 437 -0.60 20.41 -19.19
CA LEU A 437 -1.82 19.78 -18.70
C LEU A 437 -1.48 18.68 -17.68
N GLY A 438 -0.45 17.86 -17.96
CA GLY A 438 0.04 16.86 -17.00
C GLY A 438 0.42 17.45 -15.65
N VAL A 439 1.15 18.57 -15.63
CA VAL A 439 1.53 19.29 -14.40
C VAL A 439 0.30 19.80 -13.65
N ILE A 440 -0.66 20.39 -14.38
CA ILE A 440 -1.90 20.90 -13.79
C ILE A 440 -2.65 19.75 -13.11
N PHE A 441 -2.88 18.65 -13.81
CA PHE A 441 -3.62 17.50 -13.28
C PHE A 441 -2.91 16.79 -12.12
N LEU A 442 -1.57 16.69 -12.16
CA LEU A 442 -0.81 15.94 -11.15
C LEU A 442 -0.39 16.77 -9.93
N SER A 443 -0.25 18.08 -10.05
CA SER A 443 0.36 18.91 -8.99
C SER A 443 -0.52 20.06 -8.50
N LEU A 444 -1.51 20.49 -9.27
CA LEU A 444 -2.29 21.72 -8.97
C LEU A 444 -3.79 21.49 -8.88
N LEU A 445 -4.35 20.52 -9.61
CA LEU A 445 -5.78 20.31 -9.66
C LEU A 445 -6.27 19.65 -8.38
N GLY A 446 -7.31 20.23 -7.78
CA GLY A 446 -8.07 19.63 -6.68
C GLY A 446 -9.25 18.79 -7.16
N ASN A 447 -10.01 18.24 -6.21
CA ASN A 447 -11.22 17.48 -6.52
C ASN A 447 -12.40 18.38 -6.93
N LEU A 448 -13.48 17.75 -7.39
CA LEU A 448 -14.66 18.47 -7.90
C LEU A 448 -15.40 19.21 -6.79
N ASP A 449 -15.37 18.69 -5.55
CA ASP A 449 -15.96 19.34 -4.38
C ASP A 449 -15.28 20.68 -4.03
N SER A 450 -13.95 20.74 -4.04
CA SER A 450 -13.21 22.00 -3.89
C SER A 450 -13.57 23.01 -5.00
N PHE A 451 -13.82 22.53 -6.23
CA PHE A 451 -14.22 23.38 -7.35
C PHE A 451 -15.68 23.88 -7.23
N THR A 452 -16.63 23.05 -6.84
CA THR A 452 -18.04 23.48 -6.66
C THR A 452 -18.16 24.50 -5.54
N LYS A 453 -17.40 24.35 -4.46
CA LYS A 453 -17.35 25.33 -3.35
C LYS A 453 -16.82 26.69 -3.81
N LEU A 454 -15.86 26.72 -4.73
CA LEU A 454 -15.35 27.96 -5.35
C LEU A 454 -16.41 28.69 -6.17
N LEU A 455 -17.29 27.97 -6.85
CA LEU A 455 -18.33 28.57 -7.69
C LEU A 455 -19.59 28.99 -6.93
N THR A 456 -19.90 28.33 -5.80
CA THR A 456 -21.22 28.46 -5.13
C THR A 456 -21.22 29.39 -3.92
N LYS A 457 -20.07 29.77 -3.35
CA LYS A 457 -20.00 30.68 -2.21
C LYS A 457 -19.44 32.07 -2.54
N SER A 458 -20.22 33.09 -2.17
CA SER A 458 -19.86 34.52 -2.13
C SER A 458 -18.68 34.76 -1.17
N PRO A 459 -17.80 35.77 -1.41
CA PRO A 459 -16.71 36.16 -0.51
C PRO A 459 -17.25 36.72 0.81
N GLY A 460 -17.72 35.83 1.70
CA GLY A 460 -17.96 36.15 3.10
C GLY A 460 -16.64 36.44 3.84
N PRO A 461 -16.71 36.94 5.10
CA PRO A 461 -15.51 37.26 5.85
C PRO A 461 -14.60 36.03 5.89
N ILE A 462 -13.35 36.26 5.54
CA ILE A 462 -12.26 35.28 5.36
C ILE A 462 -11.93 34.66 6.72
N ALA A 463 -12.82 33.79 7.21
CA ALA A 463 -12.67 33.05 8.45
C ALA A 463 -12.45 31.58 8.06
N ASP A 464 -11.17 31.26 7.89
CA ASP A 464 -10.57 29.96 7.56
C ASP A 464 -10.70 29.44 6.10
N PRO A 465 -9.89 29.99 5.16
CA PRO A 465 -9.73 29.47 3.80
C PRO A 465 -9.20 28.03 3.74
N PHE A 466 -8.51 27.55 4.78
CA PHE A 466 -7.84 26.26 4.74
C PHE A 466 -8.77 25.13 5.20
N GLY A 467 -9.37 25.25 6.38
CA GLY A 467 -10.31 24.26 6.92
C GLY A 467 -11.55 24.09 6.03
N PHE A 468 -12.09 25.18 5.49
CA PHE A 468 -13.33 25.11 4.72
C PHE A 468 -13.17 24.55 3.29
N TRP A 469 -12.04 24.79 2.62
CA TRP A 469 -11.88 24.51 1.18
C TRP A 469 -10.99 23.29 0.90
N THR A 470 -9.98 23.08 1.73
CA THR A 470 -8.94 22.06 1.51
C THR A 470 -9.18 20.83 2.38
N TRP A 471 -9.42 21.02 3.68
CA TRP A 471 -9.69 19.90 4.59
C TRP A 471 -11.02 19.20 4.27
N SER A 472 -12.08 19.94 3.99
CA SER A 472 -13.36 19.35 3.58
C SER A 472 -13.25 18.58 2.25
N GLY A 473 -12.41 19.03 1.32
CA GLY A 473 -12.10 18.30 0.09
C GLY A 473 -11.37 16.98 0.35
N SER A 474 -10.59 16.87 1.42
CA SER A 474 -9.91 15.61 1.78
C SER A 474 -10.85 14.56 2.43
N ARG A 475 -12.15 14.84 2.55
CA ARG A 475 -13.16 13.98 3.19
C ARG A 475 -14.43 13.86 2.34
N THR A 476 -14.24 13.68 1.02
CA THR A 476 -15.35 13.63 0.05
C THR A 476 -16.12 12.32 0.02
N ILE A 477 -15.52 11.23 0.48
CA ILE A 477 -16.16 9.92 0.65
C ILE A 477 -16.38 9.69 2.14
N SER A 478 -17.60 9.31 2.52
CA SER A 478 -17.96 9.14 3.92
C SER A 478 -17.08 8.08 4.59
N GLY A 479 -16.56 8.39 5.78
CA GLY A 479 -15.68 7.49 6.54
C GLY A 479 -14.26 7.31 5.96
N ALA A 480 -13.90 8.00 4.87
CA ALA A 480 -12.60 7.85 4.20
C ALA A 480 -11.75 9.13 4.21
N ILE A 481 -10.44 8.94 4.18
CA ILE A 481 -9.43 9.99 3.94
C ILE A 481 -9.12 10.00 2.44
N THR A 482 -9.52 11.06 1.74
CA THR A 482 -9.44 11.17 0.27
C THR A 482 -8.55 12.34 -0.15
N GLU A 483 -7.28 12.25 0.20
CA GLU A 483 -6.28 13.28 -0.13
C GLU A 483 -5.95 13.29 -1.63
N PHE A 484 -5.47 14.45 -2.10
CA PHE A 484 -5.09 14.65 -3.50
C PHE A 484 -3.80 15.48 -3.56
N PRO A 485 -2.99 15.39 -4.63
CA PRO A 485 -1.62 15.91 -4.63
C PRO A 485 -1.48 17.38 -4.24
N TYR A 486 -2.42 18.24 -4.66
CA TYR A 486 -2.42 19.65 -4.26
C TYR A 486 -2.69 19.84 -2.77
N PHE A 487 -3.62 19.07 -2.19
CA PHE A 487 -3.91 19.09 -0.75
C PHE A 487 -2.65 18.75 0.03
N THR A 488 -1.97 17.67 -0.31
CA THR A 488 -0.76 17.26 0.40
C THR A 488 0.40 18.22 0.18
N GLY A 489 0.51 18.77 -1.02
CA GLY A 489 1.44 19.85 -1.33
C GLY A 489 1.29 21.06 -0.39
N LEU A 490 0.04 21.42 -0.09
CA LEU A 490 -0.31 22.56 0.76
C LEU A 490 -0.23 22.21 2.26
N TYR A 491 -0.68 21.01 2.65
CA TYR A 491 -0.57 20.51 4.02
C TYR A 491 0.89 20.35 4.42
N ALA A 492 1.75 19.98 3.47
CA ALA A 492 3.19 19.86 3.60
C ALA A 492 3.65 18.83 4.64
N ASP A 493 2.98 17.70 4.72
CA ASP A 493 3.56 16.49 5.28
C ASP A 493 4.50 15.80 4.26
N LEU A 494 5.41 14.97 4.76
CA LEU A 494 6.27 14.12 3.94
C LEU A 494 5.79 12.67 4.03
N HIS A 495 4.47 12.49 4.03
CA HIS A 495 3.89 11.19 4.23
C HIS A 495 4.32 10.22 3.12
N ALA A 496 4.31 8.93 3.45
CA ALA A 496 4.78 7.85 2.58
C ALA A 496 4.27 7.91 1.13
N HIS A 497 2.95 8.08 0.97
CA HIS A 497 2.30 8.13 -0.33
C HIS A 497 2.77 9.34 -1.16
N VAL A 498 3.14 10.45 -0.52
CA VAL A 498 3.58 11.71 -1.14
C VAL A 498 4.95 11.55 -1.74
N VAL A 499 5.87 10.98 -0.96
CA VAL A 499 7.24 10.72 -1.40
C VAL A 499 7.25 9.66 -2.52
N ALA A 500 6.26 8.76 -2.52
CA ALA A 500 6.08 7.78 -3.58
C ALA A 500 5.57 8.38 -4.91
N LEU A 501 4.81 9.49 -4.92
CA LEU A 501 4.25 10.10 -6.14
C LEU A 501 5.26 10.32 -7.29
N PRO A 502 6.43 10.96 -7.10
CA PRO A 502 7.40 11.08 -8.19
C PRO A 502 7.97 9.72 -8.63
N VAL A 503 8.08 8.75 -7.71
CA VAL A 503 8.58 7.39 -7.98
C VAL A 503 7.59 6.61 -8.84
N THR A 504 6.28 6.75 -8.60
CA THR A 504 5.24 6.12 -9.42
C THR A 504 5.25 6.64 -10.86
N VAL A 505 5.42 7.95 -11.04
CA VAL A 505 5.55 8.57 -12.38
C VAL A 505 6.81 8.08 -13.09
N LEU A 506 7.93 7.87 -12.37
CA LEU A 506 9.13 7.25 -12.94
C LEU A 506 8.88 5.79 -13.35
N ALA A 507 8.17 5.00 -12.54
CA ALA A 507 7.81 3.62 -12.89
C ALA A 507 7.00 3.57 -14.19
N LEU A 508 6.00 4.44 -14.33
CA LEU A 508 5.23 4.60 -15.58
C LEU A 508 6.12 5.01 -16.75
N ALA A 509 7.05 5.93 -16.54
CA ALA A 509 7.93 6.42 -17.60
C ALA A 509 8.92 5.34 -18.08
N LEU A 510 9.46 4.53 -17.17
CA LEU A 510 10.32 3.39 -17.50
C LEU A 510 9.54 2.27 -18.20
N ALA A 511 8.34 1.94 -17.70
CA ALA A 511 7.42 1.02 -18.36
C ALA A 511 7.12 1.48 -19.80
N TYR A 512 6.82 2.77 -19.98
CA TYR A 512 6.57 3.33 -21.31
C TYR A 512 7.82 3.31 -22.22
N SER A 513 9.00 3.58 -21.66
CA SER A 513 10.28 3.47 -22.38
C SER A 513 10.51 2.05 -22.91
N LEU A 514 10.18 1.02 -22.11
CA LEU A 514 10.22 -0.39 -22.53
C LEU A 514 9.16 -0.71 -23.59
N ALA A 515 7.92 -0.23 -23.43
CA ALA A 515 6.84 -0.44 -24.40
C ALA A 515 7.16 0.14 -25.79
N THR A 516 7.85 1.27 -25.84
CA THR A 516 8.30 1.90 -27.11
C THR A 516 9.56 1.24 -27.70
N GLY A 517 10.30 0.47 -26.91
CA GLY A 517 11.56 -0.20 -27.26
C GLY A 517 11.44 -1.52 -28.03
N ALA A 518 10.30 -1.80 -28.67
CA ALA A 518 10.01 -3.14 -29.20
C ALA A 518 11.04 -3.70 -30.19
N ARG A 519 11.63 -2.84 -31.03
CA ARG A 519 12.69 -3.24 -31.98
C ARG A 519 13.98 -3.60 -31.27
N GLU A 520 14.33 -2.82 -30.24
CA GLU A 520 15.53 -3.01 -29.45
C GLU A 520 15.44 -4.32 -28.65
N ILE A 521 14.30 -4.60 -28.02
CA ILE A 521 14.04 -5.87 -27.32
C ILE A 521 14.17 -7.06 -28.28
N ALA A 522 13.55 -6.98 -29.48
CA ALA A 522 13.64 -8.06 -30.47
C ALA A 522 15.08 -8.29 -30.97
N LEU A 523 15.89 -7.23 -31.12
CA LEU A 523 17.30 -7.34 -31.51
C LEU A 523 18.15 -7.98 -30.42
N VAL A 524 17.94 -7.61 -29.15
CA VAL A 524 18.63 -8.18 -27.99
C VAL A 524 18.40 -9.69 -27.91
N ILE A 525 17.16 -10.14 -28.14
CA ILE A 525 16.81 -11.57 -28.09
C ILE A 525 17.38 -12.32 -29.29
N SER A 526 17.28 -11.76 -30.49
CA SER A 526 17.64 -12.48 -31.72
C SER A 526 19.13 -12.46 -32.04
N ARG A 527 19.87 -11.41 -31.67
CA ARG A 527 21.28 -11.19 -32.07
C ARG A 527 22.11 -10.49 -30.98
N PRO A 528 22.15 -10.99 -29.72
CA PRO A 528 22.74 -10.27 -28.59
C PRO A 528 24.19 -9.83 -28.81
N LEU A 529 25.03 -10.71 -29.37
CA LEU A 529 26.47 -10.45 -29.60
C LEU A 529 26.74 -9.27 -30.56
N ARG A 530 25.77 -8.85 -31.37
CA ARG A 530 25.92 -7.75 -32.34
C ARG A 530 25.41 -6.41 -31.81
N VAL A 531 24.74 -6.39 -30.66
CA VAL A 531 24.06 -5.20 -30.13
C VAL A 531 24.34 -4.93 -28.64
N PRO A 532 25.62 -4.92 -28.18
CA PRO A 532 25.94 -4.74 -26.76
C PRO A 532 25.38 -3.45 -26.16
N GLY A 533 25.30 -2.35 -26.93
CA GLY A 533 24.68 -1.11 -26.46
C GLY A 533 23.16 -1.21 -26.24
N GLU A 534 22.44 -1.96 -27.08
CA GLU A 534 21.00 -2.23 -26.87
C GLU A 534 20.79 -3.08 -25.62
N ILE A 535 21.68 -4.03 -25.34
CA ILE A 535 21.63 -4.85 -24.11
C ILE A 535 21.73 -3.96 -22.88
N VAL A 536 22.74 -3.08 -22.83
CA VAL A 536 22.94 -2.14 -21.70
C VAL A 536 21.69 -1.30 -21.46
N ARG A 537 21.04 -0.82 -22.52
CA ARG A 537 19.83 0.01 -22.40
C ARG A 537 18.59 -0.79 -21.99
N VAL A 538 18.35 -1.98 -22.54
CA VAL A 538 17.22 -2.83 -22.13
C VAL A 538 17.38 -3.31 -20.69
N VAL A 539 18.54 -3.88 -20.37
CA VAL A 539 18.85 -4.36 -19.02
C VAL A 539 18.86 -3.20 -18.03
N GLY A 540 19.45 -2.06 -18.39
CA GLY A 540 19.45 -0.86 -17.56
C GLY A 540 18.05 -0.34 -17.24
N ARG A 541 17.12 -0.34 -18.23
CA ARG A 541 15.71 0.02 -17.98
C ARG A 541 15.02 -0.99 -17.06
N LEU A 542 15.26 -2.29 -17.26
CA LEU A 542 14.68 -3.35 -16.42
C LEU A 542 15.19 -3.28 -14.98
N LEU A 543 16.50 -3.07 -14.78
CA LEU A 543 17.10 -2.93 -13.46
C LEU A 543 16.64 -1.67 -12.76
N LEU A 544 16.60 -0.53 -13.46
CA LEU A 544 16.08 0.71 -12.87
C LEU A 544 14.59 0.60 -12.56
N LEU A 545 13.80 -0.09 -13.39
CA LEU A 545 12.39 -0.35 -13.11
C LEU A 545 12.21 -1.27 -11.90
N ALA A 546 13.01 -2.34 -11.79
CA ALA A 546 13.02 -3.21 -10.62
C ALA A 546 13.39 -2.45 -9.33
N LEU A 547 14.42 -1.59 -9.38
CA LEU A 547 14.78 -0.71 -8.27
C LEU A 547 13.64 0.27 -7.93
N THR A 548 12.96 0.83 -8.94
CA THR A 548 11.84 1.76 -8.74
C THR A 548 10.64 1.05 -8.10
N LEU A 549 10.26 -0.14 -8.58
CA LEU A 549 9.19 -0.95 -8.00
C LEU A 549 9.53 -1.45 -6.60
N GLY A 550 10.77 -1.85 -6.36
CA GLY A 550 11.26 -2.18 -5.02
C GLY A 550 11.21 -0.98 -4.09
N SER A 551 11.61 0.21 -4.56
CA SER A 551 11.51 1.45 -3.78
C SER A 551 10.06 1.78 -3.42
N LEU A 552 9.10 1.56 -4.33
CA LEU A 552 7.67 1.68 -4.02
C LEU A 552 7.25 0.68 -2.95
N SER A 553 7.70 -0.57 -3.01
CA SER A 553 7.32 -1.60 -2.03
C SER A 553 7.69 -1.27 -0.58
N VAL A 554 8.76 -0.50 -0.38
CA VAL A 554 9.26 -0.09 0.94
C VAL A 554 9.00 1.38 1.28
N SER A 555 8.35 2.13 0.38
CA SER A 555 7.92 3.52 0.60
C SER A 555 6.41 3.67 0.65
N ASN A 556 5.66 2.90 -0.14
CA ASN A 556 4.21 2.79 -0.14
C ASN A 556 3.81 1.48 -0.85
N ILE A 557 3.64 0.40 -0.08
CA ILE A 557 3.43 -0.96 -0.63
C ILE A 557 2.18 -1.08 -1.50
N TRP A 558 1.17 -0.24 -1.25
CA TRP A 558 -0.11 -0.23 -1.95
C TRP A 558 -0.01 0.18 -3.43
N ASP A 559 1.06 0.90 -3.79
CA ASP A 559 1.33 1.27 -5.17
C ASP A 559 1.78 0.06 -6.02
N VAL A 560 2.41 -0.95 -5.38
CA VAL A 560 3.12 -2.03 -6.09
C VAL A 560 2.22 -2.85 -7.02
N PRO A 561 1.03 -3.36 -6.61
CA PRO A 561 0.21 -4.19 -7.49
C PRO A 561 -0.13 -3.49 -8.80
N THR A 562 -0.44 -2.20 -8.73
CA THR A 562 -0.80 -1.35 -9.87
C THR A 562 0.38 -1.18 -10.83
N TYR A 563 1.52 -0.69 -10.33
CA TYR A 563 2.65 -0.38 -11.21
C TYR A 563 3.39 -1.63 -11.68
N PHE A 564 3.34 -2.73 -10.92
CA PHE A 564 3.83 -4.04 -11.35
C PHE A 564 3.00 -4.58 -12.52
N ALA A 565 1.67 -4.54 -12.41
CA ALA A 565 0.76 -4.97 -13.48
C ALA A 565 0.91 -4.12 -14.75
N VAL A 566 0.99 -2.78 -14.60
CA VAL A 566 1.25 -1.87 -15.73
C VAL A 566 2.60 -2.16 -16.37
N SER A 567 3.64 -2.46 -15.58
CA SER A 567 4.96 -2.83 -16.09
C SER A 567 4.94 -4.13 -16.90
N GLY A 568 4.22 -5.16 -16.41
CA GLY A 568 4.01 -6.41 -17.16
C GLY A 568 3.26 -6.19 -18.48
N ALA A 569 2.20 -5.38 -18.47
CA ALA A 569 1.46 -5.00 -19.67
C ALA A 569 2.32 -4.17 -20.64
N ALA A 570 3.19 -3.31 -20.13
CA ALA A 570 4.13 -2.54 -20.93
C ALA A 570 5.19 -3.42 -21.60
N LEU A 571 5.72 -4.42 -20.89
CA LEU A 571 6.60 -5.45 -21.45
C LEU A 571 5.87 -6.25 -22.54
N LEU A 572 4.60 -6.58 -22.32
CA LEU A 572 3.78 -7.27 -23.32
C LEU A 572 3.63 -6.44 -24.61
N ILE A 573 3.47 -5.10 -24.48
CA ILE A 573 3.47 -4.18 -25.61
C ILE A 573 4.87 -4.10 -26.25
N GLY A 574 5.93 -4.07 -25.44
CA GLY A 574 7.32 -4.03 -25.89
C GLY A 574 7.73 -5.29 -26.67
N THR A 575 7.22 -6.48 -26.31
CA THR A 575 7.54 -7.74 -27.00
C THR A 575 6.73 -7.98 -28.27
N ARG A 576 5.96 -6.99 -28.76
CA ARG A 576 5.04 -7.13 -29.92
C ARG A 576 5.68 -7.53 -31.25
N GLN A 577 7.01 -7.42 -31.39
CA GLN A 577 7.70 -7.88 -32.61
C GLN A 577 7.98 -9.38 -32.61
N ILE A 578 7.77 -10.08 -31.50
CA ILE A 578 7.85 -11.54 -31.41
C ILE A 578 6.59 -12.13 -32.05
N ARG A 579 6.77 -12.87 -33.15
CA ARG A 579 5.65 -13.40 -33.96
C ARG A 579 4.83 -14.47 -33.26
N SER A 580 5.49 -15.37 -32.53
CA SER A 580 4.80 -16.44 -31.80
C SER A 580 4.17 -15.89 -30.52
N LEU A 581 2.84 -15.99 -30.41
CA LEU A 581 2.10 -15.55 -29.23
C LEU A 581 2.54 -16.29 -27.96
N LEU A 582 2.74 -17.61 -28.06
CA LEU A 582 3.19 -18.44 -26.94
C LEU A 582 4.56 -17.96 -26.42
N VAL A 583 5.53 -17.75 -27.33
CA VAL A 583 6.86 -17.26 -26.95
C VAL A 583 6.79 -15.84 -26.38
N ARG A 584 5.94 -14.98 -26.96
CA ARG A 584 5.73 -13.61 -26.48
C ARG A 584 5.19 -13.59 -25.05
N VAL A 585 4.15 -14.37 -24.76
CA VAL A 585 3.54 -14.46 -23.43
C VAL A 585 4.50 -15.08 -22.43
N ALA A 586 5.15 -16.21 -22.79
CA ALA A 586 6.11 -16.88 -21.92
C ALA A 586 7.30 -15.97 -21.57
N LEU A 587 7.90 -15.30 -22.57
CA LEU A 587 8.99 -14.36 -22.32
C LEU A 587 8.55 -13.17 -21.48
N THR A 588 7.38 -12.59 -21.78
CA THR A 588 6.86 -11.45 -21.02
C THR A 588 6.60 -11.86 -19.56
N GLY A 589 6.01 -13.03 -19.33
CA GLY A 589 5.80 -13.60 -18.00
C GLY A 589 7.13 -13.80 -17.27
N ALA A 590 8.12 -14.43 -17.92
CA ALA A 590 9.44 -14.63 -17.34
C ALA A 590 10.14 -13.31 -16.98
N LEU A 591 10.12 -12.31 -17.87
CA LEU A 591 10.69 -10.98 -17.59
C LEU A 591 9.96 -10.25 -16.47
N THR A 592 8.63 -10.37 -16.41
CA THR A 592 7.81 -9.75 -15.35
C THR A 592 8.10 -10.40 -13.99
N ILE A 593 8.19 -11.74 -13.93
CA ILE A 593 8.56 -12.47 -12.72
C ILE A 593 9.99 -12.13 -12.29
N ALA A 594 10.94 -12.13 -13.22
CA ALA A 594 12.33 -11.78 -12.92
C ALA A 594 12.46 -10.34 -12.40
N MET A 595 11.71 -9.40 -12.96
CA MET A 595 11.63 -8.02 -12.49
C MET A 595 11.04 -7.93 -11.08
N GLY A 596 9.96 -8.67 -10.78
CA GLY A 596 9.35 -8.71 -9.45
C GLY A 596 10.28 -9.32 -8.41
N LEU A 597 10.94 -10.44 -8.76
CA LEU A 597 11.95 -11.06 -7.92
C LEU A 597 13.13 -10.13 -7.66
N ALA A 598 13.62 -9.43 -8.71
CA ALA A 598 14.68 -8.44 -8.55
C ALA A 598 14.24 -7.29 -7.62
N ALA A 599 13.01 -6.77 -7.78
CA ALA A 599 12.47 -5.74 -6.89
C ALA A 599 12.42 -6.19 -5.42
N TYR A 600 12.00 -7.44 -5.17
CA TYR A 600 11.99 -8.03 -3.83
C TYR A 600 13.40 -8.23 -3.27
N VAL A 601 14.30 -8.85 -4.04
CA VAL A 601 15.68 -9.17 -3.61
C VAL A 601 16.48 -7.91 -3.31
N LEU A 602 16.32 -6.84 -4.11
CA LEU A 602 17.02 -5.57 -3.88
C LEU A 602 16.70 -4.98 -2.49
N PHE A 603 15.50 -5.23 -1.96
CA PHE A 603 15.02 -4.70 -0.68
C PHE A 603 14.83 -5.81 0.37
N PHE A 604 15.43 -6.98 0.16
CA PHE A 604 15.30 -8.11 1.07
C PHE A 604 15.60 -7.76 2.54
N PRO A 605 16.65 -6.97 2.87
CA PRO A 605 16.89 -6.57 4.26
C PRO A 605 15.71 -5.86 4.91
N PHE A 606 14.95 -5.04 4.17
CA PHE A 606 13.74 -4.42 4.71
C PHE A 606 12.68 -5.48 5.05
N PHE A 607 12.42 -6.41 4.13
CA PHE A 607 11.41 -7.44 4.30
C PHE A 607 11.73 -8.45 5.40
N GLN A 608 13.00 -8.58 5.79
CA GLN A 608 13.39 -9.42 6.93
C GLN A 608 12.93 -8.84 8.28
N HIS A 609 12.75 -7.51 8.36
CA HIS A 609 12.39 -6.83 9.60
C HIS A 609 10.94 -6.32 9.61
N PHE A 610 10.29 -6.22 8.45
CA PHE A 610 8.92 -5.71 8.36
C PHE A 610 7.90 -6.74 8.87
N VAL A 611 7.06 -6.32 9.83
CA VAL A 611 5.98 -7.12 10.40
C VAL A 611 4.64 -6.60 9.87
N THR A 612 3.86 -7.48 9.24
CA THR A 612 2.56 -7.15 8.64
C THR A 612 1.48 -7.07 9.71
N LEU A 613 0.75 -5.95 9.76
CA LEU A 613 -0.36 -5.72 10.71
C LEU A 613 -1.73 -6.25 10.22
N PHE A 614 -1.80 -6.78 9.00
CA PHE A 614 -3.04 -7.28 8.40
C PHE A 614 -2.78 -8.63 7.74
N GLY A 615 -3.59 -9.64 8.07
CA GLY A 615 -3.37 -11.01 7.62
C GLY A 615 -4.44 -11.54 6.65
N SER A 616 -5.56 -10.84 6.48
CA SER A 616 -6.73 -11.38 5.78
C SER A 616 -7.36 -10.40 4.78
N LEU A 617 -8.20 -10.95 3.89
CA LEU A 617 -9.00 -10.19 2.94
C LEU A 617 -10.46 -10.21 3.38
N GLY A 618 -11.02 -9.03 3.64
CA GLY A 618 -12.44 -8.81 3.86
C GLY A 618 -13.18 -8.46 2.56
N ARG A 619 -14.50 -8.72 2.53
CA ARG A 619 -15.39 -8.29 1.45
C ARG A 619 -16.06 -6.98 1.81
N VAL A 620 -16.04 -6.01 0.90
CA VAL A 620 -16.77 -4.75 1.05
C VAL A 620 -18.27 -4.99 0.96
N ARG A 621 -19.01 -4.49 1.96
CA ARG A 621 -20.47 -4.66 2.07
C ARG A 621 -21.25 -3.42 1.69
N GLU A 622 -20.66 -2.25 1.87
CA GLU A 622 -21.27 -0.96 1.57
C GLU A 622 -20.56 -0.36 0.34
N PRO A 623 -21.26 -0.23 -0.81
CA PRO A 623 -20.66 0.33 -2.01
C PRO A 623 -20.49 1.85 -1.89
N THR A 624 -19.44 2.39 -2.51
CA THR A 624 -19.23 3.84 -2.52
C THR A 624 -20.32 4.51 -3.36
N SER A 625 -20.92 5.57 -2.83
CA SER A 625 -21.88 6.39 -3.57
C SER A 625 -21.24 7.00 -4.82
N PHE A 626 -21.90 6.89 -5.98
CA PHE A 626 -21.41 7.50 -7.22
C PHE A 626 -21.17 9.01 -7.08
N TRP A 627 -21.98 9.70 -6.27
CA TRP A 627 -21.85 11.13 -6.08
C TRP A 627 -20.64 11.49 -5.22
N GLU A 628 -20.36 10.73 -4.16
CA GLU A 628 -19.16 10.90 -3.34
C GLU A 628 -17.90 10.59 -4.16
N PHE A 629 -17.93 9.50 -4.91
CA PHE A 629 -16.86 9.14 -5.83
C PHE A 629 -16.64 10.21 -6.91
N SER A 630 -17.72 10.77 -7.47
CA SER A 630 -17.66 11.85 -8.46
C SER A 630 -17.22 13.18 -7.87
N ASN A 631 -17.51 13.45 -6.59
CA ASN A 631 -16.96 14.62 -5.90
C ASN A 631 -15.44 14.53 -5.79
N HIS A 632 -14.92 13.32 -5.57
CA HIS A 632 -13.48 13.08 -5.50
C HIS A 632 -12.81 13.10 -6.89
N LEU A 633 -13.24 12.24 -7.83
CA LEU A 633 -12.56 12.00 -9.11
C LEU A 633 -13.38 12.37 -10.36
N GLY A 634 -14.61 12.85 -10.22
CA GLY A 634 -15.57 12.97 -11.34
C GLY A 634 -15.08 13.83 -12.50
N GLY A 635 -14.37 14.94 -12.23
CA GLY A 635 -13.76 15.77 -13.27
C GLY A 635 -12.69 15.01 -14.07
N LEU A 636 -11.86 14.22 -13.39
CA LEU A 636 -10.84 13.39 -14.02
C LEU A 636 -11.48 12.25 -14.82
N ILE A 637 -12.52 11.61 -14.26
CA ILE A 637 -13.28 10.55 -14.93
C ILE A 637 -13.92 11.09 -16.21
N ALA A 638 -14.50 12.29 -16.19
CA ALA A 638 -15.07 12.89 -17.38
C ALA A 638 -14.01 13.08 -18.48
N VAL A 639 -12.82 13.59 -18.13
CA VAL A 639 -11.70 13.71 -19.08
C VAL A 639 -11.29 12.35 -19.64
N VAL A 640 -11.23 11.31 -18.80
CA VAL A 640 -10.90 9.94 -19.21
C VAL A 640 -11.97 9.35 -20.14
N VAL A 641 -13.26 9.47 -19.80
CA VAL A 641 -14.38 9.00 -20.62
C VAL A 641 -14.35 9.66 -22.00
N LEU A 642 -14.26 10.99 -22.03
CA LEU A 642 -14.20 11.75 -23.28
C LEU A 642 -12.96 11.38 -24.10
N GLY A 643 -11.81 11.23 -23.44
CA GLY A 643 -10.57 10.79 -24.06
C GLY A 643 -10.66 9.39 -24.67
N LEU A 644 -11.24 8.43 -23.95
CA LEU A 644 -11.47 7.06 -24.43
C LEU A 644 -12.42 7.04 -25.63
N ILE A 645 -13.51 7.82 -25.60
CA ILE A 645 -14.44 7.94 -26.73
C ILE A 645 -13.69 8.49 -27.94
N VAL A 646 -12.93 9.58 -27.79
CA VAL A 646 -12.17 10.18 -28.89
C VAL A 646 -11.14 9.20 -29.45
N VAL A 647 -10.36 8.53 -28.61
CA VAL A 647 -9.36 7.56 -29.05
C VAL A 647 -10.03 6.39 -29.78
N THR A 648 -11.09 5.80 -29.21
CA THR A 648 -11.82 4.67 -29.80
C THR A 648 -12.48 5.03 -31.14
N LEU A 649 -13.06 6.22 -31.26
CA LEU A 649 -13.69 6.66 -32.52
C LEU A 649 -12.64 7.05 -33.57
N SER A 650 -11.51 7.64 -33.15
CA SER A 650 -10.41 8.00 -34.05
C SER A 650 -9.73 6.79 -34.70
N THR A 651 -9.84 5.62 -34.06
CA THR A 651 -9.28 4.38 -34.59
C THR A 651 -10.24 3.66 -35.53
N GLY A 652 -11.50 4.12 -35.64
CA GLY A 652 -12.54 3.41 -36.36
C GLY A 652 -13.33 4.15 -37.44
N VAL A 653 -13.70 5.42 -37.29
CA VAL A 653 -14.67 6.03 -38.21
C VAL A 653 -14.00 6.83 -39.33
N THR A 654 -14.64 6.89 -40.50
CA THR A 654 -14.32 7.91 -41.53
C THR A 654 -14.29 9.31 -40.88
N PRO A 655 -13.47 10.24 -41.38
CA PRO A 655 -13.08 11.46 -40.65
C PRO A 655 -14.21 12.41 -40.23
N ARG A 656 -15.47 12.16 -40.62
CA ARG A 656 -16.60 13.07 -40.41
C ARG A 656 -17.20 13.02 -38.99
N LEU A 657 -17.40 11.84 -38.40
CA LEU A 657 -17.92 11.74 -37.01
C LEU A 657 -16.85 12.05 -35.95
N SER A 658 -15.60 11.65 -36.17
CA SER A 658 -14.47 11.98 -35.29
C SER A 658 -14.15 13.48 -35.20
N ARG A 659 -14.73 14.29 -36.10
CA ARG A 659 -14.57 15.75 -36.16
C ARG A 659 -15.72 16.51 -35.49
N GLN A 660 -16.79 15.84 -35.07
CA GLN A 660 -17.94 16.47 -34.44
C GLN A 660 -17.91 16.19 -32.94
N PRO A 661 -17.49 17.15 -32.09
CA PRO A 661 -17.42 16.97 -30.64
C PRO A 661 -18.82 16.93 -29.99
N LEU A 662 -19.90 16.91 -30.78
CA LEU A 662 -21.28 17.03 -30.30
C LEU A 662 -21.67 15.91 -29.34
N VAL A 663 -21.28 14.65 -29.56
CA VAL A 663 -21.62 13.55 -28.65
C VAL A 663 -20.86 13.66 -27.32
N PRO A 664 -19.52 13.84 -27.29
CA PRO A 664 -18.79 14.14 -26.06
C PRO A 664 -19.30 15.38 -25.31
N LEU A 665 -19.60 16.47 -26.04
CA LEU A 665 -20.08 17.72 -25.46
C LEU A 665 -21.52 17.62 -24.95
N ALA A 666 -22.41 16.89 -25.64
CA ALA A 666 -23.76 16.63 -25.17
C ALA A 666 -23.78 15.74 -23.93
N LEU A 667 -22.89 14.72 -23.87
CA LEU A 667 -22.71 13.90 -22.68
C LEU A 667 -22.20 14.72 -21.50
N LEU A 668 -21.20 15.58 -21.73
CA LEU A 668 -20.69 16.49 -20.71
C LEU A 668 -21.77 17.47 -20.25
N GLY A 669 -22.53 18.04 -21.18
CA GLY A 669 -23.67 18.93 -20.89
C GLY A 669 -24.76 18.23 -20.07
N PHE A 670 -25.07 16.97 -20.38
CA PHE A 670 -26.02 16.16 -19.61
C PHE A 670 -25.52 15.87 -18.19
N ILE A 671 -24.25 15.49 -18.02
CA ILE A 671 -23.65 15.24 -16.71
C ILE A 671 -23.64 16.53 -15.86
N LEU A 672 -23.27 17.66 -16.46
CA LEU A 672 -23.28 18.97 -15.80
C LEU A 672 -24.71 19.41 -15.43
N ALA A 673 -25.68 19.20 -16.32
CA ALA A 673 -27.09 19.50 -16.04
C ALA A 673 -27.66 18.62 -14.92
N ALA A 674 -27.37 17.31 -14.92
CA ALA A 674 -27.74 16.41 -13.85
C ALA A 674 -27.14 16.83 -12.50
N ARG A 675 -25.89 17.32 -12.51
CA ARG A 675 -25.24 17.83 -11.30
C ARG A 675 -25.85 19.14 -10.81
N LEU A 676 -26.23 20.05 -11.72
CA LEU A 676 -26.92 21.29 -11.34
C LEU A 676 -28.30 21.01 -10.73
N LEU A 677 -29.03 20.03 -11.24
CA LEU A 677 -30.32 19.60 -10.68
C LEU A 677 -30.20 19.00 -9.27
N GLN A 678 -29.06 18.40 -8.92
CA GLN A 678 -28.78 17.91 -7.57
C GLN A 678 -28.63 19.04 -6.53
N ILE A 679 -28.28 20.27 -6.96
CA ILE A 679 -28.21 21.43 -6.08
C ILE A 679 -29.63 21.80 -5.58
N GLU A 680 -30.68 21.43 -6.32
CA GLU A 680 -32.08 21.65 -5.95
C GLU A 680 -32.70 20.42 -5.24
N GLY A 681 -32.32 20.17 -3.98
CA GLY A 681 -33.17 19.60 -2.92
C GLY A 681 -33.93 18.27 -3.12
N LEU A 682 -33.76 17.53 -4.22
CA LEU A 682 -34.52 16.31 -4.54
C LEU A 682 -33.74 15.03 -4.20
N SER A 683 -33.36 14.86 -2.93
CA SER A 683 -32.57 13.71 -2.44
C SER A 683 -33.20 12.33 -2.75
N ALA A 684 -34.52 12.27 -2.91
CA ALA A 684 -35.25 11.03 -3.22
C ALA A 684 -34.94 10.44 -4.61
N LEU A 685 -34.41 11.24 -5.55
CA LEU A 685 -34.11 10.80 -6.92
C LEU A 685 -32.61 10.59 -7.17
N ASP A 686 -31.75 10.85 -6.18
CA ASP A 686 -30.29 10.85 -6.37
C ASP A 686 -29.74 9.50 -6.83
N GLY A 687 -30.27 8.39 -6.30
CA GLY A 687 -29.90 7.04 -6.71
C GLY A 687 -30.33 6.71 -8.15
N VAL A 688 -31.52 7.18 -8.55
CA VAL A 688 -32.07 6.96 -9.90
C VAL A 688 -31.28 7.78 -10.92
N LEU A 689 -30.94 9.03 -10.59
CA LEU A 689 -30.11 9.90 -11.43
C LEU A 689 -28.69 9.33 -11.58
N ALA A 690 -28.08 8.87 -10.49
CA ALA A 690 -26.77 8.20 -10.54
C ALA A 690 -26.80 6.97 -11.46
N ALA A 691 -27.79 6.10 -11.28
CA ALA A 691 -27.96 4.90 -12.12
C ALA A 691 -28.16 5.27 -13.60
N ALA A 692 -28.97 6.28 -13.90
CA ALA A 692 -29.21 6.74 -15.27
C ALA A 692 -27.94 7.33 -15.93
N VAL A 693 -27.18 8.14 -15.21
CA VAL A 693 -25.90 8.71 -15.68
C VAL A 693 -24.90 7.58 -15.96
N VAL A 694 -24.72 6.66 -15.02
CA VAL A 694 -23.77 5.55 -15.17
C VAL A 694 -24.21 4.61 -16.30
N ALA A 695 -25.49 4.29 -16.42
CA ALA A 695 -26.02 3.47 -17.50
C ALA A 695 -25.79 4.13 -18.87
N LEU A 696 -26.03 5.44 -18.99
CA LEU A 696 -25.79 6.19 -20.22
C LEU A 696 -24.30 6.20 -20.59
N VAL A 697 -23.41 6.52 -19.66
CA VAL A 697 -21.95 6.53 -19.90
C VAL A 697 -21.47 5.15 -20.32
N THR A 698 -21.90 4.11 -19.61
CA THR A 698 -21.57 2.71 -19.90
C THR A 698 -22.06 2.32 -21.30
N PHE A 699 -23.28 2.71 -21.67
CA PHE A 699 -23.83 2.46 -22.99
C PHE A 699 -23.08 3.21 -24.10
N VAL A 700 -22.72 4.47 -23.90
CA VAL A 700 -21.96 5.26 -24.88
C VAL A 700 -20.58 4.65 -25.11
N LEU A 701 -19.90 4.23 -24.05
CA LEU A 701 -18.62 3.52 -24.14
C LEU A 701 -18.77 2.18 -24.88
N TYR A 702 -19.80 1.40 -24.55
CA TYR A 702 -20.12 0.17 -25.27
C TYR A 702 -20.41 0.41 -26.76
N ALA A 703 -21.23 1.40 -27.09
CA ALA A 703 -21.54 1.75 -28.47
C ALA A 703 -20.29 2.21 -29.24
N ALA A 704 -19.42 3.01 -28.63
CA ALA A 704 -18.15 3.43 -29.22
C ALA A 704 -17.21 2.23 -29.50
N THR A 705 -17.10 1.30 -28.55
CA THR A 705 -16.28 0.09 -28.73
C THR A 705 -16.86 -0.85 -29.80
N TRP A 706 -18.19 -1.03 -29.82
CA TRP A 706 -18.89 -1.90 -30.78
C TRP A 706 -18.84 -1.39 -32.23
N THR A 707 -18.97 -0.08 -32.42
CA THR A 707 -18.98 0.60 -33.72
C THR A 707 -17.60 0.74 -34.35
N THR A 708 -16.53 0.39 -33.62
CA THR A 708 -15.18 0.36 -34.18
C THR A 708 -15.12 -0.72 -35.29
N PRO A 709 -14.69 -0.40 -36.53
CA PRO A 709 -14.61 -1.36 -37.61
C PRO A 709 -13.66 -2.51 -37.28
N SER A 710 -13.87 -3.61 -38.01
CA SER A 710 -13.08 -4.83 -38.04
C SER A 710 -11.62 -4.59 -38.47
N ARG A 711 -10.82 -3.92 -37.64
CA ARG A 711 -9.36 -3.92 -37.75
C ARG A 711 -8.79 -5.18 -37.09
N SER A 712 -7.60 -5.58 -37.52
CA SER A 712 -6.89 -6.69 -36.88
C SER A 712 -6.58 -6.33 -35.41
N LEU A 713 -7.04 -7.15 -34.48
CA LEU A 713 -6.66 -7.11 -33.07
C LEU A 713 -5.24 -7.67 -32.90
N ASP A 714 -4.58 -7.30 -31.81
CA ASP A 714 -3.34 -7.93 -31.37
C ASP A 714 -3.63 -9.24 -30.63
N PHE A 715 -2.58 -10.00 -30.30
CA PHE A 715 -2.67 -11.24 -29.50
C PHE A 715 -3.49 -12.38 -30.10
N GLY A 716 -3.75 -12.35 -31.42
CA GLY A 716 -4.54 -13.40 -32.07
C GLY A 716 -6.01 -13.44 -31.65
N VAL A 717 -6.49 -12.42 -30.91
CA VAL A 717 -7.89 -12.31 -30.51
C VAL A 717 -8.73 -12.10 -31.77
N THR A 718 -9.73 -12.97 -31.98
CA THR A 718 -10.67 -12.79 -33.09
C THR A 718 -11.66 -11.69 -32.74
N LEU A 719 -12.14 -10.95 -33.75
CA LEU A 719 -13.13 -9.90 -33.54
C LEU A 719 -14.39 -10.41 -32.80
N PRO A 720 -14.96 -11.60 -33.11
CA PRO A 720 -16.08 -12.15 -32.36
C PRO A 720 -15.73 -12.42 -30.88
N ALA A 721 -14.56 -12.99 -30.58
CA ALA A 721 -14.14 -13.24 -29.21
C ALA A 721 -13.95 -11.94 -28.41
N GLY A 722 -13.33 -10.93 -29.03
CA GLY A 722 -13.18 -9.61 -28.42
C GLY A 722 -14.52 -8.92 -28.16
N ARG A 723 -15.46 -9.00 -29.11
CA ARG A 723 -16.83 -8.48 -28.94
C ARG A 723 -17.59 -9.20 -27.83
N LEU A 724 -17.49 -10.53 -27.75
CA LEU A 724 -18.10 -11.30 -26.69
C LEU A 724 -17.59 -10.87 -25.31
N LEU A 725 -16.28 -10.68 -25.14
CA LEU A 725 -15.69 -10.21 -23.88
C LEU A 725 -16.23 -8.82 -23.47
N ILE A 726 -16.32 -7.89 -24.42
CA ILE A 726 -16.90 -6.56 -24.15
C ILE A 726 -18.38 -6.68 -23.78
N THR A 727 -19.17 -7.49 -24.49
CA THR A 727 -20.59 -7.66 -24.21
C THR A 727 -20.83 -8.28 -22.83
N ILE A 728 -20.02 -9.28 -22.44
CA ILE A 728 -20.08 -9.87 -21.08
C ILE A 728 -19.74 -8.80 -20.04
N GLY A 729 -18.65 -8.06 -20.24
CA GLY A 729 -18.26 -7.02 -19.30
C GLY A 729 -19.30 -5.88 -19.20
N PHE A 730 -19.91 -5.50 -20.32
CA PHE A 730 -21.01 -4.53 -20.34
C PHE A 730 -22.23 -5.06 -19.57
N ALA A 731 -22.60 -6.32 -19.78
CA ALA A 731 -23.68 -6.95 -19.03
C ALA A 731 -23.40 -6.95 -17.52
N MET A 732 -22.15 -7.23 -17.11
CA MET A 732 -21.73 -7.12 -15.70
C MET A 732 -21.88 -5.70 -15.17
N ALA A 733 -21.46 -4.68 -15.92
CA ALA A 733 -21.63 -3.28 -15.50
C ALA A 733 -23.12 -2.90 -15.35
N VAL A 734 -23.98 -3.36 -16.26
CA VAL A 734 -25.45 -3.17 -16.16
C VAL A 734 -26.02 -3.89 -14.93
N ILE A 735 -25.56 -5.10 -14.63
CA ILE A 735 -25.94 -5.83 -13.40
C ILE A 735 -25.51 -5.03 -12.16
N CYS A 736 -24.29 -4.50 -12.13
CA CYS A 736 -23.83 -3.65 -11.02
C CYS A 736 -24.70 -2.41 -10.85
N VAL A 737 -25.12 -1.75 -11.94
CA VAL A 737 -26.09 -0.64 -11.86
C VAL A 737 -27.42 -1.10 -11.25
N ALA A 738 -27.94 -2.26 -11.69
CA ALA A 738 -29.19 -2.81 -11.17
C ALA A 738 -29.11 -3.21 -9.68
N LEU A 739 -27.92 -3.59 -9.20
CA LEU A 739 -27.63 -3.89 -7.79
C LEU A 739 -27.29 -2.65 -6.96
N GLY A 740 -27.38 -1.45 -7.52
CA GLY A 740 -27.02 -0.20 -6.82
C GLY A 740 -25.51 0.08 -6.71
N GLN A 741 -24.66 -0.79 -7.26
CA GLN A 741 -23.20 -0.67 -7.27
C GLN A 741 -22.72 0.22 -8.43
N THR A 742 -23.17 1.46 -8.42
CA THR A 742 -22.97 2.42 -9.53
C THR A 742 -21.50 2.82 -9.72
N THR A 743 -20.72 2.98 -8.65
CA THR A 743 -19.28 3.26 -8.72
C THR A 743 -18.50 2.09 -9.34
N LEU A 744 -18.75 0.87 -8.88
CA LEU A 744 -18.18 -0.33 -9.48
C LEU A 744 -18.54 -0.47 -10.97
N ALA A 745 -19.80 -0.19 -11.33
CA ALA A 745 -20.25 -0.27 -12.73
C ALA A 745 -19.48 0.67 -13.66
N ILE A 746 -19.28 1.93 -13.28
CA ILE A 746 -18.52 2.89 -14.12
C ILE A 746 -17.04 2.50 -14.22
N LEU A 747 -16.45 2.00 -13.15
CA LEU A 747 -15.07 1.52 -13.13
C LEU A 747 -14.88 0.31 -14.05
N LEU A 748 -15.79 -0.68 -14.01
CA LEU A 748 -15.77 -1.82 -14.92
C LEU A 748 -15.93 -1.36 -16.38
N ALA A 749 -16.86 -0.44 -16.67
CA ALA A 749 -17.07 0.08 -18.02
C ALA A 749 -15.82 0.78 -18.59
N LEU A 750 -15.12 1.56 -17.76
CA LEU A 750 -13.85 2.20 -18.09
C LEU A 750 -12.75 1.16 -18.35
N ALA A 751 -12.60 0.17 -17.46
CA ALA A 751 -11.59 -0.87 -17.57
C ALA A 751 -11.75 -1.69 -18.86
N LEU A 752 -12.98 -2.06 -19.21
CA LEU A 752 -13.30 -2.82 -20.43
C LEU A 752 -13.05 -2.01 -21.69
N SER A 753 -13.48 -0.75 -21.71
CA SER A 753 -13.31 0.14 -22.87
C SER A 753 -11.83 0.44 -23.12
N ALA A 754 -11.08 0.68 -22.06
CA ALA A 754 -9.64 0.88 -22.15
C ALA A 754 -8.92 -0.43 -22.54
N GLY A 755 -9.35 -1.57 -21.99
CA GLY A 755 -8.89 -2.90 -22.41
C GLY A 755 -9.07 -3.13 -23.92
N TRP A 756 -10.23 -2.78 -24.48
CA TRP A 756 -10.48 -2.86 -25.93
C TRP A 756 -9.51 -2.00 -26.73
N VAL A 757 -9.31 -0.74 -26.34
CA VAL A 757 -8.36 0.17 -27.02
C VAL A 757 -6.94 -0.40 -26.98
N SER A 758 -6.54 -1.05 -25.88
CA SER A 758 -5.22 -1.68 -25.74
C SER A 758 -5.00 -2.84 -26.72
N LEU A 759 -6.05 -3.60 -27.04
CA LEU A 759 -6.01 -4.74 -27.98
C LEU A 759 -5.96 -4.29 -29.45
N GLN A 760 -6.48 -3.11 -29.77
CA GLN A 760 -6.46 -2.60 -31.14
C GLN A 760 -5.03 -2.29 -31.61
N LYS A 761 -4.75 -2.45 -32.91
CA LYS A 761 -3.47 -2.03 -33.52
C LYS A 761 -3.40 -0.50 -33.69
N THR A 762 -3.23 0.19 -32.57
CA THR A 762 -3.06 1.65 -32.46
C THR A 762 -1.60 2.01 -32.18
N THR A 763 -1.31 3.30 -31.93
CA THR A 763 0.02 3.74 -31.52
C THR A 763 0.38 3.14 -30.15
N VAL A 764 1.68 2.94 -29.89
CA VAL A 764 2.15 2.44 -28.58
C VAL A 764 1.68 3.35 -27.44
N ALA A 765 1.68 4.67 -27.67
CA ALA A 765 1.17 5.65 -26.72
C ALA A 765 -0.31 5.46 -26.38
N ALA A 766 -1.18 5.28 -27.39
CA ALA A 766 -2.60 5.06 -27.17
C ALA A 766 -2.86 3.76 -26.39
N ARG A 767 -2.13 2.67 -26.71
CA ARG A 767 -2.23 1.42 -25.97
C ARG A 767 -1.77 1.56 -24.52
N PHE A 768 -0.65 2.26 -24.29
CA PHE A 768 -0.10 2.45 -22.96
C PHE A 768 -1.02 3.31 -22.08
N VAL A 769 -1.57 4.41 -22.63
CA VAL A 769 -2.59 5.21 -21.93
C VAL A 769 -3.82 4.37 -21.61
N ALA A 770 -4.27 3.53 -22.53
CA ALA A 770 -5.39 2.62 -22.28
C ALA A 770 -5.07 1.59 -21.18
N VAL A 771 -3.84 1.06 -21.12
CA VAL A 771 -3.39 0.20 -20.01
C VAL A 771 -3.40 0.97 -18.68
N MET A 772 -2.93 2.22 -18.66
CA MET A 772 -2.97 3.04 -17.44
C MET A 772 -4.41 3.29 -16.96
N VAL A 773 -5.32 3.62 -17.88
CA VAL A 773 -6.74 3.82 -17.55
C VAL A 773 -7.37 2.53 -17.05
N ALA A 774 -7.08 1.40 -17.69
CA ALA A 774 -7.57 0.10 -17.24
C ALA A 774 -7.04 -0.22 -15.83
N ALA A 775 -5.75 -0.03 -15.58
CA ALA A 775 -5.14 -0.27 -14.27
C ALA A 775 -5.78 0.59 -13.17
N ALA A 776 -5.93 1.90 -13.40
CA ALA A 776 -6.59 2.79 -12.44
C ALA A 776 -8.04 2.36 -12.15
N ALA A 777 -8.78 1.99 -13.20
CA ALA A 777 -10.16 1.52 -13.07
C ALA A 777 -10.27 0.17 -12.34
N PHE A 778 -9.34 -0.76 -12.57
CA PHE A 778 -9.28 -2.05 -11.88
C PHE A 778 -8.92 -1.90 -10.40
N VAL A 779 -8.00 -0.99 -10.06
CA VAL A 779 -7.65 -0.71 -8.66
C VAL A 779 -8.87 -0.13 -7.93
N GLY A 780 -9.53 0.86 -8.52
CA GLY A 780 -10.78 1.39 -7.97
C GLY A 780 -11.85 0.30 -7.79
N ALA A 781 -12.02 -0.57 -8.80
CA ALA A 781 -12.98 -1.67 -8.71
C ALA A 781 -12.59 -2.70 -7.64
N GLY A 782 -11.29 -2.92 -7.40
CA GLY A 782 -10.79 -3.79 -6.34
C GLY A 782 -11.17 -3.29 -4.96
N VAL A 783 -11.02 -1.98 -4.72
CA VAL A 783 -11.40 -1.34 -3.45
C VAL A 783 -12.91 -1.38 -3.22
N GLU A 784 -13.74 -1.43 -4.27
CA GLU A 784 -15.19 -1.64 -4.14
C GLU A 784 -15.58 -3.09 -3.78
N LEU A 785 -14.65 -4.05 -3.88
CA LEU A 785 -14.93 -5.48 -3.70
C LEU A 785 -14.29 -6.05 -2.43
N VAL A 786 -13.05 -5.67 -2.15
CA VAL A 786 -12.24 -6.25 -1.07
C VAL A 786 -11.43 -5.19 -0.33
N PHE A 787 -11.17 -5.44 0.95
CA PHE A 787 -10.27 -4.65 1.78
C PHE A 787 -9.35 -5.57 2.60
N LEU A 788 -8.22 -5.08 3.11
CA LEU A 788 -7.42 -5.85 4.06
C LEU A 788 -8.02 -5.76 5.45
N ALA A 789 -8.24 -6.90 6.08
CA ALA A 789 -8.69 -7.02 7.46
C ALA A 789 -7.56 -7.59 8.32
N ASP A 790 -7.63 -7.26 9.61
CA ASP A 790 -6.80 -7.87 10.65
C ASP A 790 -7.03 -9.39 10.70
#